data_AF-A0A816JEA2-F1
#
_entry.id   AF-A0A816JEA2-F1
#
_cell.length_a   1.000
_cell.length_b   1.000
_cell.length_c   1.000
_cell.angle_alpha   90.00
_cell.angle_beta   90.00
_cell.angle_gamma   90.00
#
_symmetry.space_group_name_H-M   'P 1'
#
loop_
_entity.id
_entity.type
_entity.pdbx_description
1 polymer ?
#
loop_
_entity_poly.entity_id
_entity_poly.type
_entity_poly.pdbx_seq_one_letter_code
_entity_poly.pdbx_strand_id
1 'polypeptide(L)'
;MAALQMSREWIGIQQFPPATQSKLLEILGKFKEEDVSSLTVLVMGKGGVGKSSTVNSVIGEKAAAVSTFQSEGLRPSLVSRSRSGFTLNIIDTPGLIEGGYVNDQAVNLIKRFLLNMTIDVLLYVDRLDVYRVDDLDKQVVTAITDAFGKEIWKKSALVLSHAQFSPPDGLNYDLFVSRRSDALLKLIRASAQLKKQDMQDSSIPVILVENSGRCHKNESDEKILPDGSSWIPNLYKSITEISFNGNKSIHVDKKLVEGPNPNARGKRLIPLIFAFQYLLVMKPLVRAIKSDVSRESKPAWEMRESDQMSASTMSLTATPSKRTPIVAGDKKSNFDFPPSESLANGEAKDPILAEAVTDRSKGQDLGPVTRRVSSTTNTTSATQRRTRKVSAPRSEKARWKRVARIFAKQLVALLIIVGLIQAARKVLAPSSSSSSSSFETEMAFSGLESRIAEVDGLVKATTSTMQVQVELLDKKIEKEAKALRQELEAKASAFHNEVKKIESKTESLEKSVEEVNAKPFVSRDEFERVYEELKKGNVDDSAFSEVSIDELRAYARDMMEKEIEKHAADGLGRVDYALASGGGFVMGHSEPYLVGKGSSWFATTGRKAHTNAVKMLSPSFGEPGQCFALKGSSGYVQIRLRGPIVPEAFTLEHVAKSVAYDRSSAPKDCVVSGWLQGKGQESSEETEKMQLLTEFTYDLERSNAQTFNVLDSSDSGLVDTVRLDFTSNHGSNSHTCIYRFRVHGRAPDPVPIVETEL
;
A
#
# COMPACT_ATOMS: atom_id res chain seq x y z
N MET A 1 32.94 -4.11 -8.10
CA MET A 1 33.26 -2.67 -8.16
C MET A 1 32.54 -2.11 -9.38
N ALA A 2 31.88 -0.95 -9.29
CA ALA A 2 31.42 -0.26 -10.49
C ALA A 2 32.63 0.39 -11.18
N ALA A 3 32.63 0.44 -12.52
CA ALA A 3 33.71 1.11 -13.24
C ALA A 3 33.67 2.62 -12.96
N LEU A 4 34.84 3.23 -12.68
CA LEU A 4 34.99 4.67 -12.81
C LEU A 4 34.92 5.02 -14.29
N GLN A 5 33.70 5.27 -14.77
CA GLN A 5 33.47 5.84 -16.10
C GLN A 5 34.06 7.25 -16.08
N MET A 6 35.19 7.45 -16.78
CA MET A 6 35.91 8.72 -16.80
C MET A 6 34.94 9.86 -17.16
N SER A 7 34.93 10.91 -16.32
CA SER A 7 34.07 12.07 -16.49
C SER A 7 34.29 12.69 -17.87
N ARG A 8 33.27 12.69 -18.71
CA ARG A 8 33.37 13.24 -20.08
C ARG A 8 33.69 14.74 -20.00
N GLU A 9 34.53 15.20 -20.93
CA GLU A 9 34.77 16.63 -21.09
C GLU A 9 33.46 17.37 -21.38
N TRP A 10 33.30 18.56 -20.79
CA TRP A 10 32.12 19.39 -20.96
C TRP A 10 32.15 20.20 -22.27
N ILE A 11 31.95 19.48 -23.38
CA ILE A 11 31.88 20.03 -24.73
C ILE A 11 30.67 20.96 -24.88
N GLY A 12 29.51 20.63 -24.28
CA GLY A 12 28.28 21.42 -24.35
C GLY A 12 28.40 22.91 -24.00
N ILE A 13 29.36 23.33 -23.15
CA ILE A 13 29.61 24.76 -22.90
C ILE A 13 29.95 25.53 -24.18
N GLN A 14 30.63 24.89 -25.15
CA GLN A 14 30.99 25.50 -26.43
C GLN A 14 29.76 25.83 -27.30
N GLN A 15 28.59 25.25 -27.01
CA GLN A 15 27.33 25.54 -27.71
C GLN A 15 26.58 26.76 -27.16
N PHE A 16 26.97 27.30 -26.00
CA PHE A 16 26.38 28.51 -25.47
C PHE A 16 26.95 29.77 -26.14
N PRO A 17 26.19 30.89 -26.19
CA PRO A 17 26.70 32.15 -26.72
C PRO A 17 27.88 32.69 -25.90
N PRO A 18 28.81 33.48 -26.49
CA PRO A 18 30.02 33.93 -25.80
C PRO A 18 29.76 34.67 -24.48
N ALA A 19 28.72 35.50 -24.41
CA ALA A 19 28.32 36.20 -23.18
C ALA A 19 27.92 35.23 -22.05
N THR A 20 27.26 34.12 -22.37
CA THR A 20 26.94 33.06 -21.41
C THR A 20 28.19 32.24 -21.07
N GLN A 21 29.04 31.89 -22.05
CA GLN A 21 30.29 31.16 -21.77
C GLN A 21 31.18 31.89 -20.75
N SER A 22 31.36 33.20 -20.90
CA SER A 22 32.15 34.00 -19.95
C SER A 22 31.57 33.98 -18.53
N LYS A 23 30.25 34.16 -18.38
CA LYS A 23 29.54 34.09 -17.09
C LYS A 23 29.66 32.70 -16.44
N LEU A 24 29.58 31.64 -17.24
CA LEU A 24 29.76 30.26 -16.76
C LEU A 24 31.21 29.99 -16.34
N LEU A 25 32.21 30.51 -17.06
CA LEU A 25 33.62 30.36 -16.69
C LEU A 25 33.98 31.14 -15.41
N GLU A 26 33.40 32.32 -15.19
CA GLU A 26 33.49 33.05 -13.91
C GLU A 26 32.89 32.23 -12.76
N ILE A 27 31.72 31.65 -12.97
CA ILE A 27 31.03 30.78 -12.00
C ILE A 27 31.84 29.52 -11.67
N LEU A 28 32.46 28.89 -12.67
CA LEU A 28 33.37 27.76 -12.49
C LEU A 28 34.69 28.16 -11.80
N GLY A 29 35.12 29.42 -11.96
CA GLY A 29 36.24 30.00 -11.21
C GLY A 29 35.99 30.01 -9.70
N LYS A 30 34.81 30.47 -9.28
CA LYS A 30 34.44 30.56 -7.85
C LYS A 30 34.41 29.20 -7.14
N PHE A 31 33.96 28.14 -7.82
CA PHE A 31 34.07 26.78 -7.28
C PHE A 31 35.53 26.33 -7.07
N LYS A 32 36.44 26.76 -7.95
CA LYS A 32 37.89 26.48 -7.81
C LYS A 32 38.56 27.33 -6.72
N GLU A 33 38.09 28.55 -6.49
CA GLU A 33 38.57 29.43 -5.41
C GLU A 33 38.20 28.87 -4.01
N GLU A 34 37.01 28.27 -3.89
CA GLU A 34 36.51 27.61 -2.66
C GLU A 34 36.90 26.12 -2.53
N ASP A 35 37.87 25.64 -3.33
CA ASP A 35 38.35 24.23 -3.39
C ASP A 35 37.26 23.14 -3.65
N VAL A 36 36.13 23.54 -4.23
CA VAL A 36 35.02 22.64 -4.58
C VAL A 36 35.26 22.02 -5.96
N SER A 37 35.92 20.86 -5.99
CA SER A 37 36.22 20.12 -7.23
C SER A 37 35.04 19.38 -7.87
N SER A 38 33.91 19.21 -7.16
CA SER A 38 32.70 18.59 -7.71
C SER A 38 31.42 19.12 -7.10
N LEU A 39 30.35 19.20 -7.90
CA LEU A 39 29.01 19.60 -7.47
C LEU A 39 27.97 18.57 -7.94
N THR A 40 27.10 18.10 -7.03
CA THR A 40 26.02 17.16 -7.33
C THR A 40 24.64 17.80 -7.18
N VAL A 41 23.98 17.98 -8.33
CA VAL A 41 22.65 18.57 -8.47
C VAL A 41 21.63 17.46 -8.71
N LEU A 42 20.63 17.35 -7.84
CA LEU A 42 19.50 16.42 -7.97
C LEU A 42 18.30 17.15 -8.54
N VAL A 43 17.71 16.66 -9.64
CA VAL A 43 16.52 17.25 -10.27
C VAL A 43 15.31 16.36 -9.96
N MET A 44 14.28 16.91 -9.32
CA MET A 44 13.06 16.18 -8.96
C MET A 44 11.80 16.98 -9.30
N GLY A 45 10.66 16.30 -9.40
CA GLY A 45 9.37 16.93 -9.66
C GLY A 45 8.33 15.95 -10.19
N LYS A 46 7.25 16.49 -10.74
CA LYS A 46 6.18 15.71 -11.38
C LYS A 46 6.66 15.14 -12.73
N GLY A 47 5.88 14.24 -13.34
CA GLY A 47 6.11 13.86 -14.75
C GLY A 47 5.79 15.03 -15.69
N GLY A 48 6.50 15.15 -16.81
CA GLY A 48 6.14 16.10 -17.88
C GLY A 48 6.37 17.59 -17.59
N VAL A 49 6.99 17.95 -16.47
CA VAL A 49 7.36 19.35 -16.12
C VAL A 49 8.67 19.83 -16.76
N GLY A 50 9.28 19.02 -17.62
CA GLY A 50 10.48 19.39 -18.37
C GLY A 50 11.81 19.18 -17.63
N LYS A 51 11.88 18.28 -16.63
CA LYS A 51 13.11 17.97 -15.87
C LYS A 51 14.31 17.67 -16.79
N SER A 52 14.20 16.64 -17.60
CA SER A 52 15.21 16.22 -18.60
C SER A 52 15.52 17.31 -19.64
N SER A 53 14.54 18.14 -19.98
CA SER A 53 14.71 19.30 -20.87
C SER A 53 15.56 20.40 -20.23
N THR A 54 15.39 20.64 -18.92
CA THR A 54 16.25 21.53 -18.14
C THR A 54 17.66 20.95 -18.02
N VAL A 55 17.81 19.65 -17.75
CA VAL A 55 19.14 18.98 -17.71
C VAL A 55 19.89 19.17 -19.04
N ASN A 56 19.23 18.93 -20.17
CA ASN A 56 19.82 19.14 -21.49
C ASN A 56 20.22 20.60 -21.75
N SER A 57 19.36 21.55 -21.37
CA SER A 57 19.62 22.98 -21.56
C SER A 57 20.71 23.53 -20.63
N VAL A 58 20.88 22.92 -19.45
CA VAL A 58 21.92 23.24 -18.47
C VAL A 58 23.29 22.70 -18.89
N ILE A 59 23.35 21.47 -19.40
CA ILE A 59 24.60 20.87 -19.89
C ILE A 59 25.00 21.42 -21.28
N GLY A 60 24.03 21.87 -22.09
CA GLY A 60 24.28 22.35 -23.45
C GLY A 60 24.41 21.23 -24.50
N GLU A 61 23.79 20.07 -24.25
CA GLU A 61 23.73 18.94 -25.19
C GLU A 61 22.54 18.01 -24.87
N LYS A 62 22.19 17.08 -25.78
CA LYS A 62 21.14 16.07 -25.56
C LYS A 62 21.67 14.89 -24.73
N ALA A 63 21.88 15.10 -23.44
CA ALA A 63 22.40 14.11 -22.50
C ALA A 63 21.32 13.22 -21.85
N ALA A 64 20.10 13.72 -21.68
CA ALA A 64 18.94 13.03 -21.12
C ALA A 64 17.83 12.88 -22.17
N ALA A 65 17.06 11.78 -22.09
CA ALA A 65 15.94 11.53 -23.00
C ALA A 65 14.76 12.45 -22.67
N VAL A 66 14.15 13.05 -23.69
CA VAL A 66 12.95 13.89 -23.57
C VAL A 66 11.84 13.26 -24.41
N SER A 67 10.67 13.07 -23.81
CA SER A 67 9.45 12.64 -24.52
C SER A 67 8.29 13.54 -24.14
N THR A 68 7.37 13.75 -25.08
CA THR A 68 6.16 14.58 -24.90
C THR A 68 4.91 13.74 -24.63
N PHE A 69 4.94 12.44 -24.97
CA PHE A 69 3.76 11.55 -24.93
C PHE A 69 4.01 10.20 -24.24
N GLN A 70 5.26 9.74 -24.15
CA GLN A 70 5.58 8.51 -23.44
C GLN A 70 5.85 8.82 -21.96
N SER A 71 5.52 7.88 -21.07
CA SER A 71 5.93 7.94 -19.67
C SER A 71 7.46 8.03 -19.56
N GLU A 72 7.93 8.85 -18.64
CA GLU A 72 9.37 9.02 -18.38
C GLU A 72 9.99 7.69 -17.93
N GLY A 73 11.21 7.40 -18.39
CA GLY A 73 11.88 6.13 -18.09
C GLY A 73 12.06 5.91 -16.58
N LEU A 74 11.62 4.76 -16.07
CA LEU A 74 11.51 4.42 -14.64
C LEU A 74 12.83 4.48 -13.82
N ARG A 75 13.97 4.87 -14.39
CA ARG A 75 15.30 4.85 -13.76
C ARG A 75 15.95 6.24 -13.76
N PRO A 76 16.52 6.70 -12.63
CA PRO A 76 17.37 7.90 -12.62
C PRO A 76 18.57 7.75 -13.57
N SER A 77 19.05 8.89 -14.09
CA SER A 77 20.27 8.95 -14.89
C SER A 77 21.22 10.02 -14.36
N LEU A 78 22.52 9.71 -14.32
CA LEU A 78 23.58 10.62 -13.91
C LEU A 78 24.31 11.15 -15.15
N VAL A 79 24.22 12.46 -15.38
CA VAL A 79 25.00 13.19 -16.37
C VAL A 79 26.18 13.86 -15.66
N SER A 80 27.35 13.23 -15.74
CA SER A 80 28.61 13.79 -15.23
C SER A 80 29.44 14.43 -16.34
N ARG A 81 29.84 15.69 -16.19
CA ARG A 81 30.71 16.43 -17.13
C ARG A 81 31.80 17.19 -16.37
N SER A 82 33.03 17.20 -16.89
CA SER A 82 34.18 17.84 -16.24
C SER A 82 34.83 18.90 -17.15
N ARG A 83 35.31 20.00 -16.55
CA ARG A 83 36.06 21.07 -17.21
C ARG A 83 36.94 21.79 -16.21
N SER A 84 38.19 22.09 -16.59
CA SER A 84 39.16 22.85 -15.77
C SER A 84 39.43 22.30 -14.35
N GLY A 85 39.17 21.01 -14.12
CA GLY A 85 39.28 20.34 -12.81
C GLY A 85 37.98 20.30 -11.99
N PHE A 86 36.95 21.03 -12.39
CA PHE A 86 35.62 20.97 -11.79
C PHE A 86 34.74 19.93 -12.47
N THR A 87 33.95 19.16 -11.70
CA THR A 87 33.04 18.14 -12.22
C THR A 87 31.60 18.38 -11.80
N LEU A 88 30.73 18.69 -12.77
CA LEU A 88 29.29 18.83 -12.59
C LEU A 88 28.60 17.48 -12.76
N ASN A 89 27.89 17.05 -11.72
CA ASN A 89 27.06 15.85 -11.71
C ASN A 89 25.59 16.28 -11.63
N ILE A 90 24.79 16.04 -12.68
CA ILE A 90 23.34 16.26 -12.64
C ILE A 90 22.62 14.92 -12.65
N ILE A 91 21.73 14.71 -11.70
CA ILE A 91 20.93 13.50 -11.56
C ILE A 91 19.51 13.83 -12.00
N ASP A 92 19.14 13.37 -13.19
CA ASP A 92 17.75 13.42 -13.69
C ASP A 92 16.96 12.25 -13.11
N THR A 93 15.76 12.49 -12.61
CA THR A 93 14.91 11.44 -12.01
C THR A 93 13.59 11.27 -12.77
N PRO A 94 12.98 10.07 -12.77
CA PRO A 94 11.59 9.92 -13.19
C PRO A 94 10.66 10.81 -12.36
N GLY A 95 9.53 11.18 -12.97
CA GLY A 95 8.45 11.91 -12.33
C GLY A 95 7.89 11.13 -11.14
N LEU A 96 7.65 11.84 -10.04
CA LEU A 96 7.26 11.24 -8.76
C LEU A 96 5.77 10.84 -8.69
N ILE A 97 5.02 10.96 -9.79
CA ILE A 97 3.58 10.71 -9.87
C ILE A 97 3.29 9.67 -10.96
N GLU A 98 2.43 8.72 -10.65
CA GLU A 98 1.85 7.78 -11.60
C GLU A 98 0.40 7.47 -11.19
N GLY A 99 -0.53 7.37 -12.16
CA GLY A 99 -1.94 7.06 -11.89
C GLY A 99 -2.69 8.04 -10.97
N GLY A 100 -2.16 9.26 -10.76
CA GLY A 100 -2.74 10.26 -9.83
C GLY A 100 -2.27 10.14 -8.38
N TYR A 101 -1.31 9.25 -8.09
CA TYR A 101 -0.69 9.07 -6.77
C TYR A 101 0.84 9.18 -6.86
N VAL A 102 1.52 9.25 -5.72
CA VAL A 102 2.99 9.20 -5.69
C VAL A 102 3.48 7.78 -5.99
N ASN A 103 4.43 7.65 -6.92
CA ASN A 103 5.08 6.36 -7.20
C ASN A 103 6.19 6.08 -6.16
N ASP A 104 5.84 5.33 -5.11
CA ASP A 104 6.78 4.85 -4.10
C ASP A 104 7.92 3.99 -4.68
N GLN A 105 7.71 3.26 -5.78
CA GLN A 105 8.78 2.50 -6.42
C GLN A 105 9.83 3.43 -7.04
N ALA A 106 9.40 4.50 -7.71
CA ALA A 106 10.27 5.54 -8.26
C ALA A 106 11.06 6.24 -7.13
N VAL A 107 10.39 6.66 -6.05
CA VAL A 107 11.04 7.24 -4.85
C VAL A 107 12.09 6.29 -4.27
N ASN A 108 11.75 5.01 -4.08
CA ASN A 108 12.67 4.01 -3.55
C ASN A 108 13.83 3.69 -4.52
N LEU A 109 13.63 3.77 -5.84
CA LEU A 109 14.71 3.60 -6.80
C LEU A 109 15.66 4.81 -6.82
N ILE A 110 15.12 6.04 -6.73
CA ILE A 110 15.92 7.27 -6.58
C ILE A 110 16.77 7.19 -5.28
N LYS A 111 16.17 6.80 -4.15
CA LYS A 111 16.90 6.54 -2.89
C LYS A 111 18.04 5.54 -3.05
N ARG A 112 17.80 4.42 -3.76
CA ARG A 112 18.81 3.37 -3.99
C ARG A 112 19.93 3.83 -4.93
N PHE A 113 19.59 4.64 -5.94
CA PHE A 113 20.55 5.22 -6.88
C PHE A 113 21.50 6.22 -6.18
N LEU A 114 20.95 7.03 -5.27
CA LEU A 114 21.69 8.04 -4.50
C LEU A 114 22.53 7.45 -3.35
N LEU A 115 22.53 6.14 -3.11
CA LEU A 115 23.19 5.53 -1.96
C LEU A 115 24.70 5.84 -1.94
N ASN A 116 25.17 6.45 -0.85
CA ASN A 116 26.52 6.96 -0.62
C ASN A 116 26.90 8.22 -1.46
N MET A 117 25.96 8.85 -2.17
CA MET A 117 26.17 10.14 -2.82
C MET A 117 25.92 11.31 -1.84
N THR A 118 26.49 12.48 -2.14
CA THR A 118 26.09 13.76 -1.56
C THR A 118 25.18 14.50 -2.52
N ILE A 119 24.15 15.17 -2.00
CA ILE A 119 23.30 16.10 -2.75
C ILE A 119 23.65 17.51 -2.26
N ASP A 120 24.19 18.34 -3.15
CA ASP A 120 24.63 19.70 -2.84
C ASP A 120 23.53 20.72 -3.16
N VAL A 121 22.75 20.46 -4.22
CA VAL A 121 21.58 21.27 -4.62
C VAL A 121 20.43 20.36 -5.09
N LEU A 122 19.20 20.66 -4.66
CA LEU A 122 17.95 20.10 -5.17
C LEU A 122 17.26 21.12 -6.09
N LEU A 123 17.06 20.78 -7.36
CA LEU A 123 16.15 21.52 -8.24
C LEU A 123 14.77 20.86 -8.21
N TYR A 124 13.82 21.49 -7.51
CA TYR A 124 12.42 21.07 -7.53
C TYR A 124 11.72 21.76 -8.72
N VAL A 125 11.43 20.99 -9.77
CA VAL A 125 10.86 21.49 -11.03
C VAL A 125 9.34 21.36 -11.03
N ASP A 126 8.67 22.44 -11.38
CA ASP A 126 7.26 22.47 -11.80
C ASP A 126 7.11 23.40 -13.02
N ARG A 127 5.91 23.53 -13.56
CA ARG A 127 5.57 24.40 -14.69
C ARG A 127 5.04 25.76 -14.25
N LEU A 128 5.40 26.83 -14.96
CA LEU A 128 4.82 28.17 -14.78
C LEU A 128 3.37 28.23 -15.30
N ASP A 129 3.12 27.67 -16.49
CA ASP A 129 1.85 27.71 -17.23
C ASP A 129 0.72 26.83 -16.63
N VAL A 130 0.72 26.63 -15.31
CA VAL A 130 -0.24 25.82 -14.55
C VAL A 130 -0.89 26.65 -13.45
N TYR A 131 -2.20 26.87 -13.58
CA TYR A 131 -2.99 27.77 -12.74
C TYR A 131 -3.34 27.24 -11.34
N ARG A 132 -3.03 25.96 -11.04
CA ARG A 132 -3.46 25.26 -9.82
C ARG A 132 -2.28 24.73 -9.01
N VAL A 133 -2.53 24.51 -7.72
CA VAL A 133 -1.64 23.83 -6.78
C VAL A 133 -2.53 22.86 -6.01
N ASP A 134 -2.35 21.57 -6.25
CA ASP A 134 -3.31 20.55 -5.85
C ASP A 134 -2.78 19.68 -4.68
N ASP A 135 -3.63 18.88 -4.04
CA ASP A 135 -3.22 17.90 -3.01
C ASP A 135 -2.23 16.84 -3.57
N LEU A 136 -2.01 16.79 -4.88
CA LEU A 136 -1.01 15.96 -5.53
C LEU A 136 0.40 16.57 -5.46
N ASP A 137 0.53 17.90 -5.59
CA ASP A 137 1.79 18.61 -5.33
C ASP A 137 2.23 18.43 -3.87
N LYS A 138 1.25 18.49 -2.96
CA LYS A 138 1.42 18.28 -1.52
C LYS A 138 2.01 16.91 -1.21
N GLN A 139 1.50 15.86 -1.86
CA GLN A 139 2.01 14.50 -1.74
C GLN A 139 3.45 14.41 -2.26
N VAL A 140 3.78 15.04 -3.39
CA VAL A 140 5.15 15.06 -3.92
C VAL A 140 6.13 15.74 -2.96
N VAL A 141 5.80 16.92 -2.42
CA VAL A 141 6.64 17.59 -1.41
C VAL A 141 6.79 16.74 -0.15
N THR A 142 5.72 16.08 0.29
CA THR A 142 5.74 15.18 1.46
C THR A 142 6.67 14.00 1.20
N ALA A 143 6.56 13.35 0.03
CA ALA A 143 7.41 12.22 -0.36
C ALA A 143 8.89 12.60 -0.47
N ILE A 144 9.24 13.77 -1.01
CA ILE A 144 10.62 14.30 -1.01
C ILE A 144 11.12 14.52 0.43
N THR A 145 10.26 15.07 1.29
CA THR A 145 10.60 15.34 2.71
C THR A 145 10.79 14.06 3.53
N ASP A 146 9.94 13.05 3.32
CA ASP A 146 10.06 11.73 3.93
C ASP A 146 11.17 10.87 3.29
N ALA A 147 11.65 11.26 2.10
CA ALA A 147 12.76 10.60 1.42
C ALA A 147 14.14 11.08 1.88
N PHE A 148 14.33 12.39 2.05
CA PHE A 148 15.63 13.01 2.31
C PHE A 148 15.72 13.85 3.59
N GLY A 149 14.59 14.02 4.30
CA GLY A 149 14.49 14.87 5.48
C GLY A 149 14.28 16.35 5.14
N LYS A 150 13.86 17.13 6.14
CA LYS A 150 13.50 18.56 5.98
C LYS A 150 14.66 19.45 5.54
N GLU A 151 15.89 19.07 5.86
CA GLU A 151 17.09 19.86 5.57
C GLU A 151 17.36 19.98 4.06
N ILE A 152 16.87 19.07 3.21
CA ILE A 152 17.06 19.16 1.75
C ILE A 152 16.47 20.46 1.16
N TRP A 153 15.40 21.00 1.78
CA TRP A 153 14.79 22.25 1.34
C TRP A 153 15.70 23.46 1.56
N LYS A 154 16.65 23.41 2.51
CA LYS A 154 17.69 24.44 2.70
C LYS A 154 18.77 24.42 1.61
N LYS A 155 18.83 23.36 0.82
CA LYS A 155 19.64 23.22 -0.39
C LYS A 155 18.78 23.17 -1.67
N SER A 156 17.55 23.68 -1.63
CA SER A 156 16.62 23.60 -2.76
C SER A 156 16.42 24.93 -3.51
N ALA A 157 16.10 24.83 -4.80
CA ALA A 157 15.48 25.89 -5.61
C ALA A 157 14.12 25.41 -6.14
N LEU A 158 13.16 26.33 -6.25
CA LEU A 158 11.95 26.13 -7.04
C LEU A 158 12.23 26.55 -8.48
N VAL A 159 12.21 25.60 -9.42
CA VAL A 159 12.41 25.87 -10.85
C VAL A 159 11.05 25.83 -11.55
N LEU A 160 10.68 26.91 -12.23
CA LEU A 160 9.46 27.01 -13.03
C LEU A 160 9.81 26.99 -14.52
N SER A 161 9.46 25.89 -15.20
CA SER A 161 9.62 25.74 -16.65
C SER A 161 8.48 26.41 -17.43
N HIS A 162 8.63 26.53 -18.75
CA HIS A 162 7.70 27.27 -19.63
C HIS A 162 7.64 28.77 -19.28
N ALA A 163 8.80 29.37 -18.99
CA ALA A 163 8.89 30.76 -18.55
C ALA A 163 8.56 31.79 -19.64
N GLN A 164 8.53 31.44 -20.93
CA GLN A 164 8.04 32.33 -22.00
C GLN A 164 6.52 32.22 -22.21
N PHE A 165 5.79 31.86 -21.16
CA PHE A 165 4.34 31.83 -21.13
C PHE A 165 3.75 33.25 -21.09
N SER A 166 2.79 33.54 -21.99
CA SER A 166 1.96 34.74 -21.93
C SER A 166 0.66 34.40 -21.17
N PRO A 167 0.40 35.03 -20.00
CA PRO A 167 -0.85 34.81 -19.29
C PRO A 167 -2.10 35.17 -20.11
N PRO A 168 -3.22 34.43 -19.91
CA PRO A 168 -4.50 34.80 -20.51
C PRO A 168 -5.06 36.09 -19.89
N ASP A 169 -6.16 36.58 -20.46
CA ASP A 169 -6.98 37.69 -19.95
C ASP A 169 -6.22 39.02 -19.74
N GLY A 170 -5.06 39.18 -20.39
CA GLY A 170 -4.21 40.36 -20.26
C GLY A 170 -3.50 40.50 -18.90
N LEU A 171 -3.40 39.41 -18.12
CA LEU A 171 -2.74 39.44 -16.82
C LEU A 171 -1.24 39.76 -16.94
N ASN A 172 -0.75 40.71 -16.12
CA ASN A 172 0.68 41.03 -16.04
C ASN A 172 1.50 39.79 -15.63
N TYR A 173 2.61 39.57 -16.36
CA TYR A 173 3.50 38.42 -16.21
C TYR A 173 4.11 38.32 -14.80
N ASP A 174 4.64 39.41 -14.25
CA ASP A 174 5.30 39.42 -12.94
C ASP A 174 4.33 39.10 -11.81
N LEU A 175 3.09 39.61 -11.89
CA LEU A 175 2.00 39.30 -10.97
C LEU A 175 1.58 37.82 -11.08
N PHE A 176 1.58 37.24 -12.28
CA PHE A 176 1.30 35.82 -12.49
C PHE A 176 2.41 34.93 -11.91
N VAL A 177 3.67 35.21 -12.24
CA VAL A 177 4.87 34.54 -11.68
C VAL A 177 4.88 34.62 -10.16
N SER A 178 4.64 35.81 -9.60
CA SER A 178 4.56 36.04 -8.15
C SER A 178 3.48 35.16 -7.51
N ARG A 179 2.24 35.22 -8.01
CA ARG A 179 1.13 34.39 -7.49
C ARG A 179 1.41 32.89 -7.58
N ARG A 180 1.93 32.40 -8.72
CA ARG A 180 2.22 30.99 -8.98
C ARG A 180 3.34 30.47 -8.08
N SER A 181 4.46 31.18 -8.02
CA SER A 181 5.61 30.81 -7.19
C SER A 181 5.29 30.89 -5.70
N ASP A 182 4.62 31.93 -5.24
CA ASP A 182 4.29 32.12 -3.83
C ASP A 182 3.24 31.10 -3.34
N ALA A 183 2.33 30.63 -4.21
CA ALA A 183 1.44 29.51 -3.92
C ALA A 183 2.20 28.19 -3.73
N LEU A 184 3.13 27.86 -4.64
CA LEU A 184 3.99 26.67 -4.52
C LEU A 184 4.92 26.75 -3.30
N LEU A 185 5.52 27.91 -3.01
CA LEU A 185 6.36 28.09 -1.83
C LEU A 185 5.56 27.94 -0.52
N LYS A 186 4.32 28.45 -0.45
CA LYS A 186 3.42 28.22 0.70
C LYS A 186 3.11 26.74 0.89
N LEU A 187 2.83 26.02 -0.20
CA LEU A 187 2.63 24.57 -0.17
C LEU A 187 3.89 23.83 0.31
N ILE A 188 5.06 24.16 -0.23
CA ILE A 188 6.34 23.53 0.13
C ILE A 188 6.59 23.70 1.63
N ARG A 189 6.53 24.94 2.14
CA ARG A 189 6.71 25.28 3.56
C ARG A 189 5.74 24.51 4.47
N ALA A 190 4.47 24.39 4.08
CA ALA A 190 3.44 23.69 4.85
C ALA A 190 3.63 22.17 4.85
N SER A 191 3.87 21.56 3.69
CA SER A 191 3.92 20.10 3.52
C SER A 191 5.24 19.51 4.03
N ALA A 192 6.36 20.21 3.81
CA ALA A 192 7.64 19.88 4.43
C ALA A 192 7.68 20.19 5.94
N GLN A 193 6.63 20.83 6.49
CA GLN A 193 6.50 21.20 7.91
C GLN A 193 7.73 21.96 8.43
N LEU A 194 8.16 22.99 7.71
CA LEU A 194 9.24 23.91 8.11
C LEU A 194 8.72 24.86 9.21
N LYS A 195 9.54 25.25 10.18
CA LYS A 195 9.10 26.20 11.22
C LYS A 195 9.17 27.63 10.68
N LYS A 196 8.39 28.53 11.28
CA LYS A 196 8.46 29.99 10.99
C LYS A 196 9.85 30.62 11.22
N GLN A 197 10.72 29.99 12.00
CA GLN A 197 12.11 30.43 12.19
C GLN A 197 13.00 30.01 11.01
N ASP A 198 12.90 28.74 10.56
CA ASP A 198 13.62 28.23 9.38
C ASP A 198 13.30 29.07 8.10
N MET A 199 12.16 29.76 8.07
CA MET A 199 11.73 30.66 6.99
C MET A 199 12.50 31.98 6.89
N GLN A 200 13.20 32.44 7.94
CA GLN A 200 14.03 33.65 7.88
C GLN A 200 15.47 33.33 7.50
N ASP A 201 16.01 32.20 8.00
CA ASP A 201 17.39 31.79 7.76
C ASP A 201 17.60 31.06 6.41
N SER A 202 16.52 30.57 5.79
CA SER A 202 16.58 29.86 4.50
C SER A 202 15.35 30.10 3.63
N SER A 203 15.40 31.12 2.77
CA SER A 203 14.42 31.30 1.69
C SER A 203 14.80 30.42 0.49
N ILE A 204 13.84 29.65 -0.02
CA ILE A 204 14.00 28.88 -1.25
C ILE A 204 13.91 29.85 -2.44
N PRO A 205 14.97 30.03 -3.24
CA PRO A 205 14.93 30.89 -4.43
C PRO A 205 14.03 30.29 -5.52
N VAL A 206 13.46 31.19 -6.32
CA VAL A 206 12.63 30.84 -7.48
C VAL A 206 13.43 31.15 -8.75
N ILE A 207 13.50 30.20 -9.67
CA ILE A 207 14.25 30.32 -10.92
C ILE A 207 13.30 30.00 -12.07
N LEU A 208 13.27 30.88 -13.07
CA LEU A 208 12.43 30.74 -14.26
C LEU A 208 13.28 30.16 -15.41
N VAL A 209 12.72 29.22 -16.17
CA VAL A 209 13.45 28.44 -17.19
C VAL A 209 12.64 28.32 -18.48
N GLU A 210 13.25 28.65 -19.62
CA GLU A 210 12.67 28.40 -20.94
C GLU A 210 13.52 27.44 -21.79
N ASN A 211 13.15 26.16 -21.72
CA ASN A 211 13.82 25.08 -22.43
C ASN A 211 13.56 25.09 -23.94
N SER A 212 12.47 25.71 -24.41
CA SER A 212 12.07 25.74 -25.81
C SER A 212 13.17 26.22 -26.77
N GLY A 213 13.24 25.62 -27.96
CA GLY A 213 14.04 26.13 -29.07
C GLY A 213 13.52 27.45 -29.64
N ARG A 214 12.26 27.82 -29.32
CA ARG A 214 11.62 29.09 -29.68
C ARG A 214 11.76 30.16 -28.58
N CYS A 215 12.68 29.97 -27.64
CA CYS A 215 13.02 30.98 -26.65
C CYS A 215 13.52 32.25 -27.35
N HIS A 216 13.04 33.41 -26.91
CA HIS A 216 13.52 34.71 -27.33
C HIS A 216 15.01 34.86 -26.97
N LYS A 217 15.72 35.66 -27.73
CA LYS A 217 17.15 35.91 -27.56
C LYS A 217 17.45 37.40 -27.51
N ASN A 218 18.50 37.77 -26.78
CA ASN A 218 19.07 39.12 -26.85
C ASN A 218 20.08 39.24 -28.02
N GLU A 219 20.63 40.44 -28.22
CA GLU A 219 21.65 40.76 -29.24
C GLU A 219 22.94 39.92 -29.10
N SER A 220 23.18 39.32 -27.94
CA SER A 220 24.30 38.41 -27.66
C SER A 220 23.93 36.92 -27.84
N ASP A 221 22.81 36.62 -28.51
CA ASP A 221 22.22 35.29 -28.75
C ASP A 221 21.82 34.52 -27.47
N GLU A 222 21.89 35.14 -26.28
CA GLU A 222 21.50 34.50 -25.02
C GLU A 222 19.98 34.32 -24.94
N LYS A 223 19.52 33.14 -24.52
CA LYS A 223 18.11 32.88 -24.19
C LYS A 223 17.64 33.81 -23.06
N ILE A 224 16.67 34.68 -23.36
CA ILE A 224 16.06 35.61 -22.41
C ILE A 224 14.60 35.25 -22.09
N LEU A 225 14.15 35.71 -20.92
CA LEU A 225 12.77 35.61 -20.46
C LEU A 225 11.97 36.88 -20.82
N PRO A 226 10.64 36.93 -20.56
CA PRO A 226 9.84 38.15 -20.74
C PRO A 226 10.31 39.37 -19.93
N ASP A 227 11.10 39.18 -18.86
CA ASP A 227 11.73 40.27 -18.09
C ASP A 227 13.06 40.77 -18.71
N GLY A 228 13.48 40.21 -19.85
CA GLY A 228 14.74 40.51 -20.53
C GLY A 228 15.98 39.83 -19.94
N SER A 229 15.86 39.03 -18.88
CA SER A 229 16.99 38.41 -18.19
C SER A 229 17.44 37.09 -18.83
N SER A 230 18.75 36.88 -18.92
CA SER A 230 19.36 35.67 -19.48
C SER A 230 19.29 34.50 -18.49
N TRP A 231 18.38 33.54 -18.71
CA TRP A 231 18.03 32.58 -17.65
C TRP A 231 19.10 31.53 -17.36
N ILE A 232 19.90 31.12 -18.34
CA ILE A 232 20.93 30.08 -18.17
C ILE A 232 22.02 30.54 -17.17
N PRO A 233 22.66 31.72 -17.34
CA PRO A 233 23.54 32.29 -16.31
C PRO A 233 22.88 32.45 -14.93
N ASN A 234 21.61 32.89 -14.88
CA ASN A 234 20.90 33.11 -13.62
C ASN A 234 20.67 31.80 -12.85
N LEU A 235 20.28 30.72 -13.53
CA LEU A 235 20.14 29.38 -12.95
C LEU A 235 21.47 28.89 -12.35
N TYR A 236 22.58 29.03 -13.10
CA TYR A 236 23.91 28.66 -12.59
C TYR A 236 24.35 29.51 -11.40
N LYS A 237 24.09 30.82 -11.42
CA LYS A 237 24.34 31.71 -10.28
C LYS A 237 23.59 31.25 -9.04
N SER A 238 22.27 31.03 -9.13
CA SER A 238 21.48 30.56 -7.98
C SER A 238 21.92 29.18 -7.47
N ILE A 239 22.33 28.26 -8.36
CA ILE A 239 22.94 26.98 -7.97
C ILE A 239 24.22 27.21 -7.12
N THR A 240 25.08 28.17 -7.49
CA THR A 240 26.26 28.51 -6.68
C THR A 240 25.89 29.12 -5.32
N GLU A 241 24.93 30.04 -5.29
CA GLU A 241 24.48 30.70 -4.06
C GLU A 241 23.91 29.69 -3.06
N ILE A 242 23.15 28.69 -3.53
CA ILE A 242 22.65 27.58 -2.71
C ILE A 242 23.78 26.65 -2.26
N SER A 243 24.74 26.34 -3.14
CA SER A 243 25.91 25.51 -2.79
C SER A 243 26.68 26.13 -1.62
N PHE A 244 26.96 27.44 -1.68
CA PHE A 244 27.75 28.16 -0.67
C PHE A 244 26.97 28.69 0.54
N ASN A 245 25.66 28.44 0.65
CA ASN A 245 24.80 29.03 1.70
C ASN A 245 25.02 28.54 3.16
N GLY A 246 26.19 28.00 3.49
CA GLY A 246 26.57 27.53 4.83
C GLY A 246 25.85 26.27 5.34
N ASN A 247 24.71 25.89 4.75
CA ASN A 247 24.02 24.65 5.09
C ASN A 247 24.80 23.43 4.60
N LYS A 248 24.65 22.30 5.28
CA LYS A 248 25.32 21.04 4.93
C LYS A 248 24.63 20.35 3.77
N SER A 249 25.41 19.87 2.79
CA SER A 249 24.93 18.94 1.76
C SER A 249 24.36 17.66 2.36
N ILE A 250 23.37 17.07 1.69
CA ILE A 250 22.68 15.87 2.18
C ILE A 250 23.44 14.62 1.72
N HIS A 251 24.18 13.99 2.61
CA HIS A 251 24.77 12.66 2.35
C HIS A 251 23.71 11.57 2.51
N VAL A 252 23.45 10.81 1.45
CA VAL A 252 22.42 9.77 1.41
C VAL A 252 23.00 8.45 1.89
N ASP A 253 23.06 8.28 3.20
CA ASP A 253 23.51 7.04 3.83
C ASP A 253 22.41 5.95 3.82
N LYS A 254 22.82 4.70 4.10
CA LYS A 254 21.90 3.56 4.15
C LYS A 254 20.77 3.75 5.19
N LYS A 255 21.01 4.53 6.24
CA LYS A 255 20.06 4.80 7.35
C LYS A 255 19.00 5.83 6.95
N LEU A 256 19.31 6.78 6.06
CA LEU A 256 18.34 7.66 5.41
C LEU A 256 17.46 6.86 4.43
N VAL A 257 18.07 5.97 3.65
CA VAL A 257 17.37 5.11 2.67
C VAL A 257 16.41 4.12 3.33
N GLU A 258 16.86 3.35 4.33
CA GLU A 258 16.04 2.36 5.06
C GLU A 258 15.12 3.01 6.12
N GLY A 259 15.36 4.27 6.46
CA GLY A 259 14.55 5.05 7.40
C GLY A 259 14.66 4.61 8.88
N PRO A 260 13.85 5.22 9.77
CA PRO A 260 13.85 4.92 11.20
C PRO A 260 13.18 3.57 11.49
N ASN A 261 13.96 2.50 11.31
CA ASN A 261 13.66 1.09 11.56
C ASN A 261 12.52 0.87 12.60
N PRO A 262 11.32 0.40 12.20
CA PRO A 262 10.13 0.42 13.06
C PRO A 262 10.30 -0.41 14.34
N ASN A 263 11.05 -1.52 14.23
CA ASN A 263 11.45 -2.39 15.34
C ASN A 263 12.35 -1.70 16.39
N ALA A 264 12.80 -0.46 16.18
CA ALA A 264 13.52 0.33 17.18
C ALA A 264 12.60 1.11 18.13
N ARG A 265 11.42 1.57 17.68
CA ARG A 265 10.51 2.43 18.49
C ARG A 265 10.09 1.74 19.80
N GLY A 266 9.76 0.45 19.75
CA GLY A 266 9.37 -0.33 20.93
C GLY A 266 10.51 -0.76 21.86
N LYS A 267 11.77 -0.81 21.38
CA LYS A 267 12.87 -1.46 22.13
C LYS A 267 13.19 -0.79 23.47
N ARG A 268 13.00 0.53 23.60
CA ARG A 268 13.16 1.25 24.88
C ARG A 268 12.09 0.90 25.93
N LEU A 269 10.94 0.36 25.51
CA LEU A 269 9.87 -0.09 26.41
C LEU A 269 10.05 -1.54 26.86
N ILE A 270 10.84 -2.36 26.17
CA ILE A 270 11.03 -3.79 26.51
C ILE A 270 11.54 -3.98 27.95
N PRO A 271 12.56 -3.25 28.46
CA PRO A 271 12.97 -3.36 29.86
C PRO A 271 11.89 -2.95 30.86
N LEU A 272 11.07 -1.95 30.53
CA LEU A 272 9.94 -1.49 31.36
C LEU A 272 8.81 -2.53 31.40
N ILE A 273 8.53 -3.19 30.27
CA ILE A 273 7.54 -4.27 30.17
C ILE A 273 8.01 -5.49 30.98
N PHE A 274 9.28 -5.90 30.87
CA PHE A 274 9.82 -6.97 31.71
C PHE A 274 9.84 -6.62 33.19
N ALA A 275 10.20 -5.38 33.57
CA ALA A 275 10.15 -4.92 34.96
C ALA A 275 8.70 -4.93 35.51
N PHE A 276 7.73 -4.47 34.71
CA PHE A 276 6.30 -4.54 35.05
C PHE A 276 5.85 -6.00 35.25
N GLN A 277 6.16 -6.89 34.30
CA GLN A 277 5.78 -8.30 34.35
C GLN A 277 6.41 -9.02 35.55
N TYR A 278 7.68 -8.75 35.85
CA TYR A 278 8.36 -9.31 37.02
C TYR A 278 7.79 -8.79 38.36
N LEU A 279 7.56 -7.47 38.48
CA LEU A 279 7.11 -6.85 39.73
C LEU A 279 5.63 -7.06 40.03
N LEU A 280 4.76 -7.11 39.00
CA LEU A 280 3.30 -7.12 39.16
C LEU A 280 2.63 -8.46 38.77
N VAL A 281 3.32 -9.35 38.05
CA VAL A 281 2.84 -10.72 37.78
C VAL A 281 3.67 -11.74 38.56
N MET A 282 4.98 -11.79 38.34
CA MET A 282 5.82 -12.86 38.92
C MET A 282 5.97 -12.75 40.44
N LYS A 283 6.30 -11.57 41.00
CA LYS A 283 6.44 -11.42 42.46
C LYS A 283 5.14 -11.74 43.23
N PRO A 284 3.94 -11.27 42.82
CA PRO A 284 2.69 -11.70 43.45
C PRO A 284 2.39 -13.18 43.29
N LEU A 285 2.64 -13.78 42.12
CA LEU A 285 2.41 -15.20 41.87
C LEU A 285 3.31 -16.09 42.76
N VAL A 286 4.62 -15.82 42.79
CA VAL A 286 5.58 -16.55 43.63
C VAL A 286 5.28 -16.36 45.12
N ARG A 287 4.79 -15.19 45.54
CA ARG A 287 4.33 -14.96 46.92
C ARG A 287 3.06 -15.75 47.24
N ALA A 288 2.11 -15.86 46.31
CA ALA A 288 0.90 -16.66 46.48
C ALA A 288 1.25 -18.16 46.62
N ILE A 289 2.04 -18.71 45.69
CA ILE A 289 2.53 -20.09 45.75
C ILE A 289 3.24 -20.37 47.09
N LYS A 290 4.12 -19.48 47.54
CA LYS A 290 4.78 -19.63 48.86
C LYS A 290 3.81 -19.53 50.03
N SER A 291 2.77 -18.70 49.97
CA SER A 291 1.75 -18.66 51.02
C SER A 291 0.87 -19.91 51.02
N ASP A 292 0.58 -20.49 49.86
CA ASP A 292 -0.27 -21.67 49.77
C ASP A 292 0.50 -22.94 50.20
N VAL A 293 1.78 -23.09 49.83
CA VAL A 293 2.69 -24.11 50.39
C VAL A 293 2.86 -23.97 51.91
N SER A 294 2.84 -22.75 52.46
CA SER A 294 2.85 -22.53 53.93
C SER A 294 1.50 -22.77 54.62
N ARG A 295 0.46 -23.13 53.85
CA ARG A 295 -0.92 -23.36 54.32
C ARG A 295 -1.41 -24.78 54.10
N GLU A 296 -0.74 -25.56 53.25
CA GLU A 296 -0.87 -27.01 53.27
C GLU A 296 -0.39 -27.52 54.64
N SER A 297 -1.32 -28.08 55.42
CA SER A 297 -0.97 -28.85 56.60
C SER A 297 -0.13 -30.04 56.18
N LYS A 298 1.01 -30.28 56.85
CA LYS A 298 1.89 -31.41 56.61
C LYS A 298 1.10 -32.70 56.34
N PRO A 299 1.35 -33.43 55.24
CA PRO A 299 0.60 -34.64 54.91
C PRO A 299 0.78 -35.68 56.02
N ALA A 300 -0.27 -36.47 56.31
CA ALA A 300 -0.35 -37.27 57.53
C ALA A 300 0.71 -38.40 57.69
N TRP A 301 1.58 -38.62 56.71
CA TRP A 301 2.77 -39.46 56.87
C TRP A 301 3.90 -38.74 57.62
N GLU A 302 4.07 -37.44 57.42
CA GLU A 302 5.12 -36.62 58.04
C GLU A 302 4.88 -36.40 59.55
N MET A 303 3.66 -36.68 60.03
CA MET A 303 3.30 -36.68 61.46
C MET A 303 3.49 -38.06 62.11
N ARG A 304 3.65 -39.15 61.32
CA ARG A 304 3.85 -40.51 61.86
C ARG A 304 5.29 -40.79 62.24
N GLU A 305 6.27 -40.15 61.58
CA GLU A 305 7.68 -40.27 61.96
C GLU A 305 7.95 -39.71 63.36
N SER A 306 7.31 -38.59 63.74
CA SER A 306 7.42 -38.01 65.09
C SER A 306 6.91 -38.93 66.20
N ASP A 307 5.81 -39.65 65.98
CA ASP A 307 5.26 -40.58 66.97
C ASP A 307 6.07 -41.90 67.01
N GLN A 308 6.56 -42.38 65.86
CA GLN A 308 7.36 -43.62 65.79
C GLN A 308 8.75 -43.50 66.42
N MET A 309 9.35 -42.30 66.47
CA MET A 309 10.64 -42.09 67.14
C MET A 309 10.57 -42.18 68.67
N SER A 310 9.38 -42.19 69.28
CA SER A 310 9.22 -42.21 70.75
C SER A 310 9.00 -43.60 71.37
N ALA A 311 8.87 -44.66 70.56
CA ALA A 311 8.36 -45.96 71.01
C ALA A 311 9.35 -47.15 70.92
N SER A 312 10.57 -46.93 70.44
CA SER A 312 11.50 -48.02 70.07
C SER A 312 12.91 -47.88 70.70
N THR A 313 12.97 -47.91 72.03
CA THR A 313 14.21 -48.10 72.80
C THR A 313 14.00 -49.17 73.88
N MET A 314 15.09 -49.89 74.23
CA MET A 314 15.08 -51.26 74.80
C MET A 314 14.64 -52.30 73.74
N SER A 315 15.24 -53.49 73.58
CA SER A 315 16.47 -54.14 74.09
C SER A 315 16.66 -55.44 73.26
N LEU A 316 17.79 -56.13 73.11
CA LEU A 316 19.22 -55.98 73.47
C LEU A 316 20.01 -57.01 72.61
N THR A 317 21.35 -56.88 72.48
CA THR A 317 22.37 -57.94 72.17
C THR A 317 22.03 -59.10 71.20
N ALA A 318 22.86 -59.46 70.21
CA ALA A 318 24.26 -59.87 70.39
C ALA A 318 25.13 -59.75 69.11
N THR A 319 26.35 -60.30 69.14
CA THR A 319 27.49 -59.93 68.26
C THR A 319 28.05 -61.14 67.43
N PRO A 320 29.29 -61.17 66.88
CA PRO A 320 29.50 -60.77 65.47
C PRO A 320 30.41 -61.71 64.62
N SER A 321 30.35 -61.65 63.28
CA SER A 321 31.46 -62.15 62.44
C SER A 321 31.61 -61.53 61.03
N LYS A 322 32.86 -61.20 60.69
CA LYS A 322 33.38 -60.62 59.43
C LYS A 322 33.19 -61.52 58.20
N ARG A 323 33.08 -60.93 56.99
CA ARG A 323 34.10 -61.04 55.89
C ARG A 323 33.78 -60.20 54.64
N THR A 324 34.84 -59.65 54.04
CA THR A 324 34.99 -59.11 52.66
C THR A 324 35.50 -60.25 51.71
N PRO A 325 35.78 -60.09 50.38
CA PRO A 325 35.95 -58.87 49.54
C PRO A 325 35.44 -58.85 48.06
N ILE A 326 35.31 -57.63 47.50
CA ILE A 326 35.84 -57.06 46.20
C ILE A 326 36.07 -57.96 44.94
N VAL A 327 35.72 -57.47 43.72
CA VAL A 327 36.54 -57.38 42.45
C VAL A 327 35.74 -57.55 41.10
N ALA A 328 35.89 -56.58 40.16
CA ALA A 328 35.80 -56.59 38.66
C ALA A 328 34.62 -57.27 37.88
N GLY A 329 34.36 -57.03 36.57
CA GLY A 329 34.89 -56.04 35.59
C GLY A 329 34.47 -56.28 34.11
N ASP A 330 34.77 -55.28 33.25
CA ASP A 330 34.93 -55.26 31.77
C ASP A 330 33.85 -55.64 30.69
N LYS A 331 33.55 -54.62 29.84
CA LYS A 331 33.49 -54.54 28.34
C LYS A 331 32.85 -55.63 27.40
N LYS A 332 31.88 -55.11 26.60
CA LYS A 332 31.76 -55.11 25.10
C LYS A 332 31.13 -56.27 24.25
N SER A 333 30.33 -55.81 23.26
CA SER A 333 30.24 -56.16 21.79
C SER A 333 29.34 -57.29 21.22
N ASN A 334 28.99 -57.09 19.93
CA ASN A 334 28.22 -57.89 18.94
C ASN A 334 26.67 -57.79 19.05
N PHE A 335 25.83 -57.56 18.01
CA PHE A 335 25.90 -57.53 16.52
C PHE A 335 25.74 -58.90 15.81
N ASP A 336 24.54 -59.19 15.22
CA ASP A 336 24.31 -59.29 13.75
C ASP A 336 22.80 -59.41 13.36
N PHE A 337 22.47 -59.60 12.07
CA PHE A 337 21.18 -59.41 11.35
C PHE A 337 20.29 -60.71 11.13
N PRO A 338 19.55 -60.93 10.00
CA PRO A 338 18.10 -60.63 9.78
C PRO A 338 17.24 -61.92 9.49
N PRO A 339 16.16 -62.03 8.65
CA PRO A 339 15.94 -61.55 7.24
C PRO A 339 14.48 -60.98 6.95
N SER A 340 14.20 -60.06 6.01
CA SER A 340 14.04 -60.08 4.52
C SER A 340 12.58 -60.18 3.95
N GLU A 341 12.16 -59.13 3.19
CA GLU A 341 11.38 -59.16 1.92
C GLU A 341 9.91 -59.71 1.88
N SER A 342 9.04 -59.44 0.88
CA SER A 342 9.17 -58.83 -0.47
C SER A 342 7.92 -58.04 -0.99
N LEU A 343 8.18 -57.09 -1.91
CA LEU A 343 7.52 -56.69 -3.20
C LEU A 343 6.11 -57.26 -3.62
N ALA A 344 5.28 -56.64 -4.48
CA ALA A 344 5.30 -55.37 -5.26
C ALA A 344 3.93 -55.01 -5.95
N ASN A 345 3.84 -53.78 -6.48
CA ASN A 345 3.10 -53.26 -7.68
C ASN A 345 1.62 -53.59 -8.01
N GLY A 346 0.89 -52.64 -8.63
CA GLY A 346 -0.35 -52.99 -9.37
C GLY A 346 -1.31 -51.89 -9.89
N GLU A 347 -0.89 -51.04 -10.84
CA GLU A 347 -1.72 -50.33 -11.85
C GLU A 347 -2.92 -49.42 -11.43
N ALA A 348 -3.56 -48.79 -12.42
CA ALA A 348 -4.63 -47.78 -12.28
C ALA A 348 -5.73 -47.92 -13.36
N LYS A 349 -6.96 -47.45 -13.08
CA LYS A 349 -8.06 -47.25 -14.05
C LYS A 349 -9.23 -46.44 -13.43
N ASP A 350 -9.52 -45.27 -14.00
CA ASP A 350 -10.87 -44.66 -13.99
C ASP A 350 -11.61 -45.13 -15.26
N PRO A 351 -12.97 -45.23 -15.30
CA PRO A 351 -13.79 -44.04 -15.61
C PRO A 351 -15.26 -43.97 -15.11
N ILE A 352 -15.72 -42.72 -14.86
CA ILE A 352 -17.01 -42.13 -15.30
C ILE A 352 -18.38 -42.57 -14.67
N LEU A 353 -19.04 -41.56 -14.06
CA LEU A 353 -20.48 -41.24 -13.87
C LEU A 353 -21.51 -42.18 -13.18
N ALA A 354 -22.14 -41.59 -12.14
CA ALA A 354 -23.58 -41.24 -12.03
C ALA A 354 -24.64 -42.09 -11.27
N GLU A 355 -25.51 -41.32 -10.60
CA GLU A 355 -26.94 -41.50 -10.31
C GLU A 355 -27.47 -42.34 -9.12
N ALA A 356 -28.78 -42.13 -8.87
CA ALA A 356 -29.62 -42.48 -7.71
C ALA A 356 -29.22 -41.81 -6.36
N VAL A 357 -30.09 -41.19 -5.57
CA VAL A 357 -31.56 -40.95 -5.65
C VAL A 357 -32.41 -42.22 -5.81
N THR A 358 -32.70 -42.89 -4.69
CA THR A 358 -34.10 -43.18 -4.31
C THR A 358 -34.21 -43.53 -2.83
N ASP A 359 -35.37 -43.23 -2.25
CA ASP A 359 -35.77 -43.58 -0.88
C ASP A 359 -36.64 -44.86 -0.87
N ARG A 360 -36.66 -45.56 0.26
CA ARG A 360 -37.60 -46.58 0.79
C ARG A 360 -36.86 -47.70 1.55
N SER A 361 -37.29 -48.30 2.66
CA SER A 361 -38.26 -48.04 3.77
C SER A 361 -38.90 -49.36 4.19
N LYS A 362 -38.96 -49.67 5.50
CA LYS A 362 -40.03 -50.42 6.23
C LYS A 362 -39.56 -50.74 7.66
N GLY A 363 -40.41 -50.94 8.68
CA GLY A 363 -41.87 -50.76 8.78
C GLY A 363 -42.24 -49.60 9.73
N GLN A 364 -43.44 -49.00 9.68
CA GLN A 364 -44.77 -49.51 10.07
C GLN A 364 -44.99 -49.60 11.60
N ASP A 365 -46.11 -49.17 12.20
CA ASP A 365 -47.16 -48.20 11.78
C ASP A 365 -48.09 -47.83 12.97
N LEU A 366 -49.12 -47.00 12.75
CA LEU A 366 -50.31 -46.70 13.58
C LEU A 366 -50.20 -45.70 14.77
N GLY A 367 -51.05 -44.66 14.70
CA GLY A 367 -51.68 -43.97 15.84
C GLY A 367 -53.22 -44.11 15.72
N PRO A 368 -54.07 -43.09 15.99
CA PRO A 368 -53.86 -41.79 16.68
C PRO A 368 -55.05 -41.37 17.63
N VAL A 369 -55.27 -40.05 17.84
CA VAL A 369 -56.51 -39.33 18.28
C VAL A 369 -56.65 -38.77 19.73
N THR A 370 -56.15 -37.54 19.91
CA THR A 370 -56.68 -36.30 20.57
C THR A 370 -57.68 -36.24 21.76
N ARG A 371 -57.49 -35.15 22.57
CA ARG A 371 -58.45 -34.10 23.07
C ARG A 371 -58.91 -33.99 24.57
N ARG A 372 -58.31 -32.98 25.25
CA ARG A 372 -58.94 -31.81 25.98
C ARG A 372 -59.65 -31.95 27.37
N VAL A 373 -59.56 -30.84 28.15
CA VAL A 373 -60.21 -30.52 29.48
C VAL A 373 -59.86 -31.44 30.67
N SER A 374 -60.10 -31.15 31.97
CA SER A 374 -61.01 -30.22 32.70
C SER A 374 -60.35 -29.41 33.86
N SER A 375 -61.11 -28.91 34.84
CA SER A 375 -60.69 -28.08 36.01
C SER A 375 -61.27 -28.56 37.37
N THR A 376 -60.92 -27.87 38.48
CA THR A 376 -61.55 -27.93 39.84
C THR A 376 -61.33 -29.23 40.65
N THR A 377 -61.33 -29.29 42.00
CA THR A 377 -61.79 -28.36 43.07
C THR A 377 -60.94 -28.47 44.37
N ASN A 378 -61.30 -27.71 45.43
CA ASN A 378 -60.78 -27.74 46.82
C ASN A 378 -61.07 -29.11 47.53
N THR A 379 -60.67 -29.44 48.78
CA THR A 379 -60.36 -28.62 49.99
C THR A 379 -59.58 -29.45 51.06
N THR A 380 -58.90 -28.77 52.00
CA THR A 380 -58.57 -29.15 53.41
C THR A 380 -58.49 -30.64 53.84
N SER A 381 -57.46 -31.11 54.56
CA SER A 381 -56.38 -30.42 55.32
C SER A 381 -55.13 -31.33 55.49
N ALA A 382 -54.29 -31.46 56.55
CA ALA A 382 -54.36 -31.12 57.99
C ALA A 382 -52.97 -30.95 58.68
N THR A 383 -52.93 -31.18 59.99
CA THR A 383 -51.85 -31.10 61.00
C THR A 383 -50.92 -32.33 61.06
N GLN A 384 -49.66 -32.30 61.55
CA GLN A 384 -48.84 -31.24 62.23
C GLN A 384 -47.30 -31.57 62.13
N ARG A 385 -46.29 -30.78 62.59
CA ARG A 385 -45.88 -29.36 62.31
C ARG A 385 -44.58 -28.93 63.08
N ARG A 386 -43.42 -29.59 62.92
CA ARG A 386 -42.12 -29.08 63.46
C ARG A 386 -41.01 -29.09 62.38
N THR A 387 -40.69 -27.99 61.70
CA THR A 387 -39.79 -26.84 62.07
C THR A 387 -38.31 -27.22 62.17
N ARG A 388 -37.29 -26.47 61.71
CA ARG A 388 -37.10 -25.03 61.33
C ARG A 388 -35.75 -24.92 60.50
N LYS A 389 -35.17 -23.83 59.97
CA LYS A 389 -35.34 -22.35 59.99
C LYS A 389 -34.59 -21.68 58.79
N VAL A 390 -35.29 -20.88 57.97
CA VAL A 390 -34.93 -19.56 57.36
C VAL A 390 -33.44 -19.15 57.16
N SER A 391 -33.05 -18.67 55.95
CA SER A 391 -32.56 -17.28 55.75
C SER A 391 -32.52 -16.79 54.27
N ALA A 392 -32.57 -15.46 54.10
CA ALA A 392 -32.73 -14.71 52.84
C ALA A 392 -31.42 -14.01 52.38
N PRO A 393 -31.36 -13.25 51.26
CA PRO A 393 -30.11 -13.04 50.50
C PRO A 393 -29.20 -11.88 50.97
N ARG A 394 -27.89 -12.03 50.69
CA ARG A 394 -26.83 -11.01 50.73
C ARG A 394 -25.72 -11.37 49.73
N SER A 395 -24.98 -10.47 49.07
CA SER A 395 -25.16 -9.03 48.83
C SER A 395 -24.15 -8.54 47.76
N GLU A 396 -24.56 -7.73 46.79
CA GLU A 396 -23.69 -7.28 45.68
C GLU A 396 -22.49 -6.41 46.09
N LYS A 397 -22.56 -5.79 47.27
CA LYS A 397 -21.55 -4.83 47.80
C LYS A 397 -20.14 -5.44 47.95
N ALA A 398 -19.98 -6.75 47.78
CA ALA A 398 -18.69 -7.45 47.75
C ALA A 398 -17.96 -7.39 46.39
N ARG A 399 -18.66 -7.27 45.25
CA ARG A 399 -18.02 -7.19 43.91
C ARG A 399 -17.40 -5.81 43.67
N TRP A 400 -18.16 -4.74 43.92
CA TRP A 400 -17.67 -3.36 43.77
C TRP A 400 -16.45 -3.04 44.65
N LYS A 401 -16.39 -3.55 45.90
CA LYS A 401 -15.19 -3.42 46.75
C LYS A 401 -13.96 -4.15 46.20
N ARG A 402 -14.12 -5.13 45.31
CA ARG A 402 -13.01 -5.81 44.62
C ARG A 402 -12.54 -4.98 43.42
N VAL A 403 -13.47 -4.46 42.61
CA VAL A 403 -13.21 -3.58 41.47
C VAL A 403 -12.53 -2.27 41.91
N ALA A 404 -13.10 -1.55 42.89
CA ALA A 404 -12.52 -0.32 43.42
C ALA A 404 -11.11 -0.51 43.99
N ARG A 405 -10.82 -1.68 44.60
CA ARG A 405 -9.50 -2.05 45.11
C ARG A 405 -8.49 -2.39 44.01
N ILE A 406 -8.93 -2.71 42.79
CA ILE A 406 -8.07 -2.86 41.61
C ILE A 406 -7.79 -1.48 41.00
N PHE A 407 -8.82 -0.64 40.80
CA PHE A 407 -8.65 0.73 40.31
C PHE A 407 -7.75 1.58 41.22
N ALA A 408 -7.93 1.51 42.54
CA ALA A 408 -7.07 2.22 43.49
C ALA A 408 -5.59 1.77 43.40
N LYS A 409 -5.33 0.47 43.17
CA LYS A 409 -3.97 -0.03 42.97
C LYS A 409 -3.34 0.47 41.66
N GLN A 410 -4.11 0.52 40.58
CA GLN A 410 -3.61 1.09 39.32
C GLN A 410 -3.41 2.61 39.39
N LEU A 411 -4.26 3.33 40.12
CA LEU A 411 -4.09 4.77 40.36
C LEU A 411 -2.79 5.06 41.14
N VAL A 412 -2.49 4.29 42.17
CA VAL A 412 -1.21 4.39 42.91
C VAL A 412 -0.01 4.06 42.02
N ALA A 413 -0.10 3.04 41.15
CA ALA A 413 0.95 2.73 40.19
C ALA A 413 1.18 3.89 39.19
N LEU A 414 0.10 4.51 38.71
CA LEU A 414 0.16 5.70 37.85
C LEU A 414 0.83 6.89 38.54
N LEU A 415 0.50 7.15 39.81
CA LEU A 415 1.12 8.23 40.60
C LEU A 415 2.62 7.98 40.83
N ILE A 416 3.04 6.73 41.05
CA ILE A 416 4.47 6.36 41.14
C ILE A 416 5.18 6.60 39.80
N ILE A 417 4.56 6.24 38.67
CA ILE A 417 5.11 6.50 37.33
C ILE A 417 5.23 8.01 37.06
N VAL A 418 4.23 8.81 37.42
CA VAL A 418 4.29 10.28 37.31
C VAL A 418 5.40 10.86 38.21
N GLY A 419 5.54 10.37 39.43
CA GLY A 419 6.63 10.77 40.34
C GLY A 419 8.02 10.45 39.79
N LEU A 420 8.20 9.26 39.20
CA LEU A 420 9.46 8.87 38.53
C LEU A 420 9.74 9.73 37.29
N ILE A 421 8.72 10.11 36.51
CA ILE A 421 8.86 11.01 35.36
C ILE A 421 9.24 12.43 35.83
N GLN A 422 8.69 12.91 36.94
CA GLN A 422 9.07 14.21 37.53
C GLN A 422 10.49 14.17 38.09
N ALA A 423 10.89 13.10 38.78
CA ALA A 423 12.26 12.90 39.26
C ALA A 423 13.27 12.85 38.09
N ALA A 424 12.97 12.07 37.04
CA ALA A 424 13.80 12.02 35.84
C ALA A 424 13.93 13.39 35.15
N ARG A 425 12.84 14.17 35.06
CA ARG A 425 12.89 15.56 34.55
C ARG A 425 13.72 16.50 35.43
N LYS A 426 13.75 16.29 36.75
CA LYS A 426 14.59 17.08 37.68
C LYS A 426 16.08 16.71 37.59
N VAL A 427 16.42 15.50 37.13
CA VAL A 427 17.79 15.04 36.88
C VAL A 427 18.29 15.37 35.46
N LEU A 428 17.38 15.49 34.48
CA LEU A 428 17.71 15.87 33.09
C LEU A 428 17.63 17.39 32.79
N ALA A 429 17.36 18.22 33.79
CA ALA A 429 17.40 19.68 33.64
C ALA A 429 18.86 20.19 33.80
N PRO A 430 19.46 20.82 32.78
CA PRO A 430 20.84 21.29 32.88
C PRO A 430 20.93 22.57 33.73
N SER A 431 21.54 22.48 34.91
CA SER A 431 22.00 23.62 35.71
C SER A 431 23.53 23.75 35.61
N SER A 432 24.01 24.89 35.13
CA SER A 432 25.43 25.16 34.85
C SER A 432 26.18 25.72 36.06
N SER A 433 27.29 25.09 36.50
CA SER A 433 28.53 25.78 36.93
C SER A 433 29.67 24.83 37.36
N SER A 434 30.84 25.02 36.74
CA SER A 434 32.21 25.01 37.31
C SER A 434 32.71 23.90 38.28
N SER A 435 33.66 23.10 37.76
CA SER A 435 35.07 22.91 38.20
C SER A 435 35.47 22.16 39.50
N SER A 436 36.69 21.58 39.42
CA SER A 436 37.60 21.12 40.51
C SER A 436 37.14 19.95 41.41
N SER A 437 38.01 19.10 41.95
CA SER A 437 39.47 18.87 41.73
C SER A 437 39.85 17.45 42.16
N SER A 438 41.09 17.04 41.90
CA SER A 438 41.67 15.76 42.36
C SER A 438 42.16 15.78 43.81
N PHE A 439 42.37 14.57 44.34
CA PHE A 439 43.25 14.19 45.48
C PHE A 439 42.58 13.94 46.84
N GLU A 440 43.17 12.97 47.57
CA GLU A 440 42.79 12.36 48.86
C GLU A 440 41.43 11.60 48.90
N THR A 441 41.23 10.57 49.75
CA THR A 441 42.12 9.99 50.78
C THR A 441 42.22 8.45 50.64
N GLU A 442 43.41 7.91 50.91
CA GLU A 442 43.74 6.49 50.95
C GLU A 442 43.62 5.93 52.38
N MET A 443 42.68 5.00 52.66
CA MET A 443 42.81 3.94 53.70
C MET A 443 41.62 2.97 53.77
N ALA A 444 41.57 2.00 52.85
CA ALA A 444 40.96 0.65 52.95
C ALA A 444 41.14 -0.04 51.58
N PHE A 445 41.43 -1.33 51.43
CA PHE A 445 41.31 -2.48 52.34
C PHE A 445 42.53 -3.41 52.25
N SER A 446 43.09 -3.82 53.39
CA SER A 446 44.03 -4.95 53.53
C SER A 446 43.34 -6.32 53.44
N GLY A 447 42.38 -6.46 52.52
CA GLY A 447 41.49 -7.64 52.38
C GLY A 447 41.26 -8.10 50.94
N LEU A 448 42.09 -7.65 49.99
CA LEU A 448 41.89 -7.93 48.56
C LEU A 448 42.60 -9.21 48.09
N GLU A 449 43.79 -9.55 48.63
CA GLU A 449 44.57 -10.72 48.20
C GLU A 449 43.83 -12.05 48.41
N SER A 450 43.12 -12.21 49.53
CA SER A 450 42.34 -13.43 49.80
C SER A 450 41.20 -13.68 48.79
N ARG A 451 40.82 -12.69 47.97
CA ARG A 451 39.76 -12.83 46.95
C ARG A 451 40.28 -13.19 45.56
N ILE A 452 41.58 -13.03 45.30
CA ILE A 452 42.16 -13.32 43.98
C ILE A 452 42.17 -14.84 43.72
N ALA A 453 42.38 -15.66 44.77
CA ALA A 453 42.35 -17.12 44.68
C ALA A 453 40.96 -17.70 44.33
N GLU A 454 39.87 -17.11 44.83
CA GLU A 454 38.50 -17.53 44.47
C GLU A 454 38.15 -17.17 43.02
N VAL A 455 38.69 -16.06 42.50
CA VAL A 455 38.46 -15.62 41.12
C VAL A 455 39.10 -16.57 40.10
N ASP A 456 40.32 -17.08 40.32
CA ASP A 456 40.92 -18.05 39.39
C ASP A 456 40.10 -19.35 39.29
N GLY A 457 39.55 -19.82 40.42
CA GLY A 457 38.63 -20.96 40.45
C GLY A 457 37.35 -20.70 39.65
N LEU A 458 36.77 -19.50 39.77
CA LEU A 458 35.59 -19.10 39.02
C LEU A 458 35.88 -18.95 37.51
N VAL A 459 37.07 -18.44 37.13
CA VAL A 459 37.54 -18.34 35.75
C VAL A 459 37.79 -19.72 35.13
N LYS A 460 38.34 -20.68 35.88
CA LYS A 460 38.45 -22.09 35.44
C LYS A 460 37.08 -22.73 35.23
N ALA A 461 36.16 -22.57 36.18
CA ALA A 461 34.81 -23.13 36.06
C ALA A 461 34.05 -22.55 34.85
N THR A 462 34.12 -21.23 34.65
CA THR A 462 33.44 -20.56 33.52
C THR A 462 34.06 -20.90 32.17
N THR A 463 35.39 -20.95 32.04
CA THR A 463 36.06 -21.33 30.77
C THR A 463 35.73 -22.76 30.33
N SER A 464 35.67 -23.73 31.24
CA SER A 464 35.19 -25.09 30.90
C SER A 464 33.73 -25.10 30.41
N THR A 465 32.84 -24.29 31.00
CA THR A 465 31.45 -24.17 30.49
C THR A 465 31.36 -23.46 29.13
N MET A 466 32.26 -22.52 28.83
CA MET A 466 32.34 -21.89 27.51
C MET A 466 32.85 -22.86 26.43
N GLN A 467 33.83 -23.72 26.72
CA GLN A 467 34.28 -24.76 25.78
C GLN A 467 33.14 -25.68 25.33
N VAL A 468 32.32 -26.16 26.27
CA VAL A 468 31.15 -26.99 25.96
C VAL A 468 30.11 -26.23 25.11
N GLN A 469 29.96 -24.91 25.31
CA GLN A 469 29.07 -24.11 24.48
C GLN A 469 29.62 -23.90 23.05
N VAL A 470 30.93 -23.75 22.87
CA VAL A 470 31.55 -23.62 21.54
C VAL A 470 31.42 -24.91 20.72
N GLU A 471 31.72 -26.08 21.29
CA GLU A 471 31.54 -27.36 20.57
C GLU A 471 30.08 -27.64 20.18
N LEU A 472 29.12 -27.20 21.02
CA LEU A 472 27.69 -27.32 20.72
C LEU A 472 27.23 -26.29 19.68
N LEU A 473 27.87 -25.12 19.59
CA LEU A 473 27.61 -24.14 18.55
C LEU A 473 28.13 -24.62 17.19
N ASP A 474 29.36 -25.13 17.10
CA ASP A 474 29.91 -25.63 15.83
C ASP A 474 29.07 -26.80 15.28
N LYS A 475 28.71 -27.77 16.13
CA LYS A 475 27.80 -28.87 15.73
C LYS A 475 26.41 -28.40 15.31
N LYS A 476 25.93 -27.26 15.82
CA LYS A 476 24.65 -26.65 15.39
C LYS A 476 24.80 -25.90 14.06
N ILE A 477 25.87 -25.12 13.90
CA ILE A 477 26.20 -24.40 12.66
C ILE A 477 26.39 -25.41 11.52
N GLU A 478 27.11 -26.51 11.73
CA GLU A 478 27.31 -27.54 10.71
C GLU A 478 26.00 -28.23 10.31
N LYS A 479 25.10 -28.47 11.27
CA LYS A 479 23.77 -29.05 11.02
C LYS A 479 22.86 -28.09 10.24
N GLU A 480 22.82 -26.82 10.61
CA GLU A 480 22.05 -25.78 9.91
C GLU A 480 22.63 -25.51 8.50
N ALA A 481 23.96 -25.53 8.34
CA ALA A 481 24.64 -25.39 7.06
C ALA A 481 24.51 -26.64 6.14
N LYS A 482 24.18 -27.81 6.68
CA LYS A 482 23.79 -28.99 5.89
C LYS A 482 22.32 -28.91 5.46
N ALA A 483 21.41 -28.51 6.36
CA ALA A 483 20.01 -28.28 6.02
C ALA A 483 19.84 -27.21 4.92
N LEU A 484 20.54 -26.08 5.04
CA LEU A 484 20.50 -25.00 4.04
C LEU A 484 21.04 -25.43 2.66
N ARG A 485 22.01 -26.35 2.59
CA ARG A 485 22.49 -26.90 1.31
C ARG A 485 21.44 -27.79 0.66
N GLN A 486 20.80 -28.67 1.43
CA GLN A 486 19.71 -29.52 0.92
C GLN A 486 18.50 -28.69 0.45
N GLU A 487 18.16 -27.61 1.17
CA GLU A 487 17.11 -26.69 0.73
C GLU A 487 17.49 -25.92 -0.55
N LEU A 488 18.78 -25.58 -0.72
CA LEU A 488 19.28 -24.95 -1.94
C LEU A 488 19.23 -25.90 -3.15
N GLU A 489 19.63 -27.17 -2.99
CA GLU A 489 19.57 -28.19 -4.04
C GLU A 489 18.13 -28.56 -4.42
N ALA A 490 17.21 -28.62 -3.43
CA ALA A 490 15.79 -28.78 -3.67
C ALA A 490 15.19 -27.59 -4.44
N LYS A 491 15.63 -26.35 -4.14
CA LYS A 491 15.21 -25.15 -4.87
C LYS A 491 15.82 -25.05 -6.27
N ALA A 492 17.07 -25.49 -6.44
CA ALA A 492 17.73 -25.53 -7.75
C ALA A 492 17.07 -26.53 -8.70
N SER A 493 16.73 -27.73 -8.22
CA SER A 493 16.00 -28.73 -9.01
C SER A 493 14.56 -28.31 -9.32
N ALA A 494 13.85 -27.70 -8.37
CA ALA A 494 12.53 -27.10 -8.63
C ALA A 494 12.59 -25.97 -9.68
N PHE A 495 13.61 -25.10 -9.61
CA PHE A 495 13.82 -24.05 -10.60
C PHE A 495 14.13 -24.61 -12.00
N HIS A 496 14.98 -25.65 -12.09
CA HIS A 496 15.30 -26.30 -13.37
C HIS A 496 14.05 -26.93 -14.03
N ASN A 497 13.13 -27.49 -13.23
CA ASN A 497 11.85 -27.99 -13.73
C ASN A 497 10.91 -26.88 -14.26
N GLU A 498 10.86 -25.71 -13.61
CA GLU A 498 10.10 -24.57 -14.17
C GLU A 498 10.78 -23.96 -15.41
N VAL A 499 12.11 -23.92 -15.49
CA VAL A 499 12.83 -23.52 -16.72
C VAL A 499 12.46 -24.44 -17.88
N LYS A 500 12.51 -25.76 -17.68
CA LYS A 500 12.15 -26.75 -18.71
C LYS A 500 10.68 -26.67 -19.14
N LYS A 501 9.80 -26.27 -18.22
CA LYS A 501 8.38 -26.00 -18.47
C LYS A 501 8.15 -24.66 -19.20
N ILE A 502 9.05 -23.68 -19.04
CA ILE A 502 9.08 -22.46 -19.87
C ILE A 502 9.56 -22.79 -21.28
N GLU A 503 10.63 -23.58 -21.44
CA GLU A 503 11.12 -24.05 -22.76
C GLU A 503 9.99 -24.72 -23.58
N SER A 504 9.27 -25.69 -22.99
CA SER A 504 8.12 -26.34 -23.66
C SER A 504 6.95 -25.39 -24.00
N LYS A 505 6.85 -24.24 -23.31
CA LYS A 505 5.87 -23.20 -23.63
C LYS A 505 6.36 -22.31 -24.76
N THR A 506 7.66 -22.02 -24.84
CA THR A 506 8.26 -21.29 -25.96
C THR A 506 8.09 -22.05 -27.26
N GLU A 507 8.41 -23.35 -27.29
CA GLU A 507 8.20 -24.21 -28.48
C GLU A 507 6.71 -24.23 -28.92
N SER A 508 5.79 -24.32 -27.97
CA SER A 508 4.33 -24.25 -28.23
C SER A 508 3.88 -22.87 -28.73
N LEU A 509 4.52 -21.80 -28.26
CA LEU A 509 4.24 -20.42 -28.68
C LEU A 509 4.79 -20.14 -30.08
N GLU A 510 6.00 -20.59 -30.40
CA GLU A 510 6.58 -20.51 -31.75
C GLU A 510 5.68 -21.23 -32.76
N LYS A 511 5.23 -22.45 -32.42
CA LYS A 511 4.28 -23.20 -33.26
C LYS A 511 2.93 -22.48 -33.44
N SER A 512 2.46 -21.76 -32.41
CA SER A 512 1.25 -20.93 -32.53
C SER A 512 1.48 -19.66 -33.37
N VAL A 513 2.69 -19.10 -33.35
CA VAL A 513 3.08 -17.96 -34.20
C VAL A 513 3.21 -18.39 -35.67
N GLU A 514 3.73 -19.57 -35.95
CA GLU A 514 3.70 -20.17 -37.29
C GLU A 514 2.27 -20.39 -37.80
N GLU A 515 1.37 -20.91 -36.95
CA GLU A 515 -0.04 -21.13 -37.34
C GLU A 515 -0.81 -19.81 -37.57
N VAL A 516 -0.51 -18.75 -36.82
CA VAL A 516 -1.08 -17.42 -37.03
C VAL A 516 -0.52 -16.77 -38.31
N ASN A 517 0.78 -16.89 -38.58
CA ASN A 517 1.39 -16.42 -39.83
C ASN A 517 0.84 -17.16 -41.07
N ALA A 518 0.35 -18.39 -40.91
CA ALA A 518 -0.28 -19.17 -41.99
C ALA A 518 -1.73 -18.75 -42.32
N LYS A 519 -2.33 -17.82 -41.56
CA LYS A 519 -3.74 -17.37 -41.73
C LYS A 519 -3.83 -15.84 -41.82
N PRO A 520 -3.89 -15.25 -43.03
CA PRO A 520 -4.06 -13.81 -43.20
C PRO A 520 -5.33 -13.31 -42.49
N PHE A 521 -5.19 -12.32 -41.60
CA PHE A 521 -6.27 -11.84 -40.72
C PHE A 521 -7.25 -10.86 -41.39
N VAL A 522 -7.29 -10.83 -42.72
CA VAL A 522 -8.20 -9.98 -43.52
C VAL A 522 -8.67 -10.82 -44.69
N SER A 523 -9.99 -10.91 -44.94
CA SER A 523 -10.45 -11.57 -46.15
C SER A 523 -10.08 -10.71 -47.36
N ARG A 524 -9.64 -11.33 -48.45
CA ARG A 524 -9.21 -10.59 -49.65
C ARG A 524 -10.30 -9.64 -50.13
N ASP A 525 -11.56 -10.08 -50.09
CA ASP A 525 -12.74 -9.32 -50.51
C ASP A 525 -13.01 -8.08 -49.63
N GLU A 526 -12.54 -8.01 -48.38
CA GLU A 526 -12.60 -6.79 -47.55
C GLU A 526 -11.52 -5.78 -47.95
N PHE A 527 -10.30 -6.25 -48.23
CA PHE A 527 -9.21 -5.39 -48.70
C PHE A 527 -9.50 -4.82 -50.10
N GLU A 528 -10.03 -5.64 -51.01
CA GLU A 528 -10.45 -5.24 -52.36
C GLU A 528 -11.60 -4.18 -52.29
N ARG A 529 -12.47 -4.23 -51.27
CA ARG A 529 -13.52 -3.22 -51.03
C ARG A 529 -12.97 -1.87 -50.57
N VAL A 530 -12.04 -1.85 -49.61
CA VAL A 530 -11.39 -0.61 -49.16
C VAL A 530 -10.58 0.04 -50.30
N TYR A 531 -9.96 -0.78 -51.15
CA TYR A 531 -9.23 -0.31 -52.33
C TYR A 531 -10.15 0.36 -53.38
N GLU A 532 -11.33 -0.22 -53.66
CA GLU A 532 -12.32 0.37 -54.57
C GLU A 532 -13.11 1.56 -53.98
N GLU A 533 -13.13 1.76 -52.66
CA GLU A 533 -13.58 3.02 -52.06
C GLU A 533 -12.55 4.14 -52.26
N LEU A 534 -11.27 3.89 -51.99
CA LEU A 534 -10.18 4.85 -52.22
C LEU A 534 -10.14 5.32 -53.69
N LYS A 535 -10.29 4.40 -54.63
CA LYS A 535 -10.30 4.68 -56.08
C LYS A 535 -11.46 5.55 -56.56
N LYS A 536 -12.56 5.67 -55.79
CA LYS A 536 -13.69 6.56 -56.10
C LYS A 536 -13.52 7.98 -55.53
N GLY A 537 -12.49 8.21 -54.71
CA GLY A 537 -12.28 9.47 -54.00
C GLY A 537 -11.69 10.61 -54.83
N ASN A 538 -11.00 10.32 -55.94
CA ASN A 538 -10.40 11.33 -56.82
C ASN A 538 -10.29 10.83 -58.27
N VAL A 539 -10.51 11.72 -59.23
CA VAL A 539 -10.36 11.44 -60.67
C VAL A 539 -9.28 12.36 -61.24
N ASP A 540 -8.11 11.79 -61.56
CA ASP A 540 -7.33 12.19 -62.73
C ASP A 540 -6.33 11.06 -63.10
N ASP A 541 -6.43 10.56 -64.32
CA ASP A 541 -6.11 9.15 -64.64
C ASP A 541 -4.72 8.97 -65.29
N SER A 542 -3.69 9.66 -64.77
CA SER A 542 -2.37 9.75 -65.46
C SER A 542 -1.10 9.78 -64.60
N ALA A 543 -1.16 9.43 -63.30
CA ALA A 543 0.00 9.42 -62.41
C ALA A 543 0.07 8.23 -61.42
N PHE A 544 -0.40 7.04 -61.81
CA PHE A 544 -0.48 5.88 -60.91
C PHE A 544 0.84 5.11 -60.72
N SER A 545 1.66 5.56 -59.76
CA SER A 545 2.64 4.72 -59.07
C SER A 545 2.84 5.19 -57.63
N GLU A 546 2.75 4.25 -56.68
CA GLU A 546 2.87 4.45 -55.22
C GLU A 546 1.78 5.36 -54.57
N VAL A 547 0.65 4.74 -54.18
CA VAL A 547 -0.10 5.22 -53.01
C VAL A 547 0.84 5.16 -51.81
N SER A 548 1.14 6.31 -51.22
CA SER A 548 2.26 6.39 -50.28
C SER A 548 1.97 5.69 -48.95
N ILE A 549 2.98 5.01 -48.39
CA ILE A 549 2.88 4.31 -47.11
C ILE A 549 2.47 5.27 -45.98
N ASP A 550 2.89 6.54 -46.04
CA ASP A 550 2.56 7.52 -45.01
C ASP A 550 1.10 8.01 -45.05
N GLU A 551 0.40 7.85 -46.18
CA GLU A 551 -1.02 8.16 -46.33
C GLU A 551 -1.90 7.06 -45.72
N LEU A 552 -1.58 5.79 -46.01
CA LEU A 552 -2.10 4.62 -45.26
C LEU A 552 -1.82 4.75 -43.76
N ARG A 553 -0.64 5.25 -43.38
CA ARG A 553 -0.25 5.51 -41.98
C ARG A 553 -0.96 6.72 -41.37
N ALA A 554 -1.45 7.66 -42.18
CA ALA A 554 -2.29 8.77 -41.70
C ALA A 554 -3.71 8.26 -41.41
N TYR A 555 -4.31 7.51 -42.34
CA TYR A 555 -5.62 6.87 -42.15
C TYR A 555 -5.63 5.89 -40.95
N ALA A 556 -4.61 5.05 -40.81
CA ALA A 556 -4.47 4.18 -39.65
C ALA A 556 -4.27 4.94 -38.32
N ARG A 557 -3.67 6.14 -38.35
CA ARG A 557 -3.57 7.01 -37.16
C ARG A 557 -4.91 7.66 -36.82
N ASP A 558 -5.64 8.21 -37.80
CA ASP A 558 -6.98 8.76 -37.61
C ASP A 558 -7.98 7.73 -37.04
N MET A 559 -7.96 6.50 -37.57
CA MET A 559 -8.78 5.39 -37.05
C MET A 559 -8.40 5.02 -35.61
N MET A 560 -7.09 4.98 -35.30
CA MET A 560 -6.59 4.67 -33.96
C MET A 560 -6.84 5.81 -32.96
N GLU A 561 -6.72 7.07 -33.38
CA GLU A 561 -7.04 8.26 -32.57
C GLU A 561 -8.54 8.31 -32.27
N LYS A 562 -9.42 8.01 -33.24
CA LYS A 562 -10.86 7.88 -32.99
C LYS A 562 -11.21 6.77 -31.99
N GLU A 563 -10.48 5.66 -31.98
CA GLU A 563 -10.70 4.59 -30.99
C GLU A 563 -10.13 4.95 -29.61
N ILE A 564 -8.99 5.65 -29.56
CA ILE A 564 -8.39 6.21 -28.35
C ILE A 564 -9.28 7.32 -27.76
N GLU A 565 -9.90 8.17 -28.59
CA GLU A 565 -10.85 9.19 -28.15
C GLU A 565 -12.13 8.56 -27.58
N LYS A 566 -12.65 7.46 -28.15
CA LYS A 566 -13.72 6.68 -27.50
C LYS A 566 -13.28 6.15 -26.13
N HIS A 567 -12.05 5.62 -26.02
CA HIS A 567 -11.52 5.11 -24.76
C HIS A 567 -11.30 6.23 -23.72
N ALA A 568 -10.96 7.44 -24.15
CA ALA A 568 -10.90 8.64 -23.30
C ALA A 568 -12.31 9.15 -22.92
N ALA A 569 -13.27 9.08 -23.84
CA ALA A 569 -14.68 9.46 -23.66
C ALA A 569 -15.52 8.36 -22.98
N ASP A 570 -15.00 7.86 -21.85
CA ASP A 570 -15.65 6.89 -20.96
C ASP A 570 -16.01 5.55 -21.65
N GLY A 571 -15.43 5.25 -22.82
CA GLY A 571 -15.54 3.99 -23.57
C GLY A 571 -16.76 3.81 -24.47
N LEU A 572 -17.80 4.67 -24.35
CA LEU A 572 -19.13 4.38 -24.94
C LEU A 572 -19.77 5.53 -25.71
N GLY A 573 -19.27 6.76 -25.61
CA GLY A 573 -19.85 7.93 -26.30
C GLY A 573 -21.29 8.30 -25.90
N ARG A 574 -21.81 7.76 -24.80
CA ARG A 574 -23.17 8.01 -24.28
C ARG A 574 -23.13 8.59 -22.86
N VAL A 575 -23.98 9.58 -22.60
CA VAL A 575 -24.11 10.21 -21.28
C VAL A 575 -24.64 9.23 -20.24
N ASP A 576 -23.98 9.15 -19.08
CA ASP A 576 -24.38 8.31 -17.95
C ASP A 576 -25.13 9.14 -16.89
N TYR A 577 -26.43 8.90 -16.74
CA TYR A 577 -27.31 9.60 -15.80
C TYR A 577 -27.35 8.97 -14.41
N ALA A 578 -26.75 7.78 -14.24
CA ALA A 578 -26.61 7.10 -12.96
C ALA A 578 -25.27 7.43 -12.27
N LEU A 579 -24.31 7.99 -13.01
CA LEU A 579 -22.98 8.41 -12.54
C LEU A 579 -23.02 9.19 -11.22
N ALA A 580 -22.27 8.73 -10.22
CA ALA A 580 -22.25 9.27 -8.86
C ALA A 580 -21.73 10.71 -8.80
N SER A 581 -20.65 11.02 -9.52
CA SER A 581 -20.14 12.39 -9.67
C SER A 581 -21.05 13.30 -10.48
N GLY A 582 -21.95 12.72 -11.29
CA GLY A 582 -23.01 13.42 -12.02
C GLY A 582 -24.28 13.68 -11.21
N GLY A 583 -24.36 13.21 -9.95
CA GLY A 583 -25.49 13.38 -9.05
C GLY A 583 -26.42 12.16 -8.90
N GLY A 584 -26.16 11.06 -9.59
CA GLY A 584 -26.87 9.80 -9.37
C GLY A 584 -26.50 9.13 -8.04
N PHE A 585 -27.40 8.36 -7.43
CA PHE A 585 -27.09 7.65 -6.18
C PHE A 585 -27.98 6.41 -5.94
N VAL A 586 -27.45 5.44 -5.19
CA VAL A 586 -28.20 4.24 -4.79
C VAL A 586 -29.15 4.58 -3.64
N MET A 587 -30.46 4.35 -3.86
CA MET A 587 -31.55 4.53 -2.89
C MET A 587 -31.65 3.36 -1.91
N GLY A 588 -31.42 2.13 -2.40
CA GLY A 588 -31.52 0.88 -1.65
C GLY A 588 -31.06 -0.31 -2.48
N HIS A 589 -30.84 -1.46 -1.84
CA HIS A 589 -30.35 -2.70 -2.47
C HIS A 589 -30.56 -3.92 -1.57
N SER A 590 -30.39 -5.14 -2.10
CA SER A 590 -30.35 -6.39 -1.31
C SER A 590 -29.12 -6.45 -0.37
N GLU A 591 -28.99 -7.48 0.48
CA GLU A 591 -27.92 -7.49 1.49
C GLU A 591 -26.49 -7.41 0.87
N PRO A 592 -25.63 -6.49 1.33
CA PRO A 592 -24.26 -6.39 0.82
C PRO A 592 -23.36 -7.52 1.35
N TYR A 593 -22.47 -8.01 0.49
CA TYR A 593 -21.47 -9.02 0.85
C TYR A 593 -20.21 -8.34 1.43
N LEU A 594 -19.95 -8.58 2.72
CA LEU A 594 -18.89 -7.88 3.48
C LEU A 594 -17.66 -8.77 3.68
N VAL A 595 -16.66 -8.61 2.81
CA VAL A 595 -15.37 -9.30 2.92
C VAL A 595 -14.46 -8.54 3.89
N GLY A 596 -14.49 -8.91 5.18
CA GLY A 596 -13.52 -8.40 6.15
C GLY A 596 -14.00 -8.52 7.60
N LYS A 597 -13.12 -8.99 8.49
CA LYS A 597 -13.43 -9.17 9.93
C LYS A 597 -13.27 -7.87 10.72
N GLY A 598 -13.85 -6.78 10.22
CA GLY A 598 -13.82 -5.44 10.80
C GLY A 598 -15.13 -5.10 11.53
N SER A 599 -15.09 -4.93 12.85
CA SER A 599 -16.26 -4.52 13.63
C SER A 599 -16.60 -3.05 13.35
N SER A 600 -17.62 -2.80 12.53
CA SER A 600 -18.14 -1.45 12.26
C SER A 600 -19.33 -1.16 13.17
N TRP A 601 -19.05 -0.78 14.42
CA TRP A 601 -20.05 -0.47 15.45
C TRP A 601 -20.55 0.99 15.42
N PHE A 602 -20.25 1.72 14.33
CA PHE A 602 -20.56 3.15 14.14
C PHE A 602 -21.26 3.47 12.80
N ALA A 603 -21.89 2.49 12.16
CA ALA A 603 -22.45 2.62 10.80
C ALA A 603 -24.00 2.64 10.74
N THR A 604 -24.68 3.30 11.70
CA THR A 604 -26.16 3.40 11.70
C THR A 604 -26.67 4.78 12.13
N THR A 605 -26.67 5.74 11.20
CA THR A 605 -27.58 6.90 11.26
C THR A 605 -27.93 7.41 9.85
N GLY A 606 -29.20 7.29 9.45
CA GLY A 606 -29.81 8.12 8.39
C GLY A 606 -29.63 7.75 6.91
N ARG A 607 -28.92 6.67 6.53
CA ARG A 607 -28.82 6.24 5.11
C ARG A 607 -29.36 4.81 4.90
N LYS A 608 -30.24 4.64 3.90
CA LYS A 608 -30.84 3.32 3.53
C LYS A 608 -29.89 2.43 2.71
N ALA A 609 -28.91 3.02 2.01
CA ALA A 609 -27.92 2.29 1.20
C ALA A 609 -26.55 2.24 1.88
N HIS A 610 -25.83 1.14 1.65
CA HIS A 610 -24.49 0.86 2.18
C HIS A 610 -23.41 1.68 1.44
N THR A 611 -22.35 2.10 2.15
CA THR A 611 -21.31 3.00 1.62
C THR A 611 -20.66 2.50 0.33
N ASN A 612 -20.47 1.18 0.19
CA ASN A 612 -19.84 0.59 -1.01
C ASN A 612 -20.74 0.59 -2.25
N ALA A 613 -22.05 0.87 -2.13
CA ALA A 613 -22.97 0.89 -3.26
C ALA A 613 -22.63 1.97 -4.30
N VAL A 614 -21.96 3.05 -3.87
CA VAL A 614 -21.46 4.13 -4.72
C VAL A 614 -20.42 3.63 -5.75
N LYS A 615 -19.70 2.53 -5.47
CA LYS A 615 -18.69 1.98 -6.40
C LYS A 615 -19.31 1.60 -7.76
N MET A 616 -20.51 1.02 -7.74
CA MET A 616 -21.25 0.60 -8.94
C MET A 616 -21.65 1.78 -9.86
N LEU A 617 -21.69 2.99 -9.30
CA LEU A 617 -22.03 4.24 -9.99
C LEU A 617 -20.79 5.11 -10.25
N SER A 618 -19.59 4.58 -10.03
CA SER A 618 -18.32 5.27 -10.21
C SER A 618 -17.49 4.58 -11.31
N PRO A 619 -16.69 5.32 -12.10
CA PRO A 619 -15.78 4.70 -13.04
C PRO A 619 -14.73 3.86 -12.30
N SER A 620 -14.50 2.63 -12.76
CA SER A 620 -13.38 1.80 -12.31
C SER A 620 -12.81 1.02 -13.50
N PHE A 621 -11.49 0.90 -13.58
CA PHE A 621 -10.80 0.27 -14.72
C PHE A 621 -10.80 -1.27 -14.65
N GLY A 622 -11.89 -1.87 -14.14
CA GLY A 622 -12.01 -3.32 -14.00
C GLY A 622 -11.10 -3.95 -12.92
N GLU A 623 -10.55 -3.17 -11.99
CA GLU A 623 -9.69 -3.66 -10.91
C GLU A 623 -10.42 -4.67 -9.98
N PRO A 624 -9.93 -5.93 -9.84
CA PRO A 624 -10.57 -6.93 -8.98
C PRO A 624 -10.82 -6.44 -7.55
N GLY A 625 -12.09 -6.45 -7.13
CA GLY A 625 -12.52 -5.98 -5.79
C GLY A 625 -13.04 -4.55 -5.73
N GLN A 626 -13.08 -3.82 -6.85
CA GLN A 626 -13.79 -2.54 -6.94
C GLN A 626 -15.29 -2.67 -7.23
N CYS A 627 -15.81 -3.86 -7.48
CA CYS A 627 -17.25 -4.07 -7.60
C CYS A 627 -18.03 -3.79 -6.30
N PHE A 628 -19.31 -3.45 -6.46
CA PHE A 628 -20.29 -3.55 -5.39
C PHE A 628 -20.77 -5.00 -5.28
N ALA A 629 -20.51 -5.63 -4.13
CA ALA A 629 -20.83 -7.04 -3.88
C ALA A 629 -22.12 -7.19 -3.07
N LEU A 630 -23.03 -8.05 -3.54
CA LEU A 630 -24.31 -8.40 -2.93
C LEU A 630 -24.33 -9.89 -2.61
N LYS A 631 -24.98 -10.30 -1.52
CA LYS A 631 -25.01 -11.71 -1.08
C LYS A 631 -25.86 -12.59 -1.99
N GLY A 632 -25.42 -13.84 -2.17
CA GLY A 632 -26.13 -14.83 -2.98
C GLY A 632 -26.04 -14.56 -4.48
N SER A 633 -26.84 -15.28 -5.27
CA SER A 633 -26.85 -15.19 -6.73
C SER A 633 -27.92 -14.25 -7.29
N SER A 634 -28.92 -13.86 -6.50
CA SER A 634 -30.01 -12.97 -6.87
C SER A 634 -30.14 -11.78 -5.92
N GLY A 635 -30.74 -10.68 -6.40
CA GLY A 635 -30.81 -9.44 -5.65
C GLY A 635 -31.29 -8.26 -6.48
N TYR A 636 -31.19 -7.05 -5.90
CA TYR A 636 -31.61 -5.83 -6.56
C TYR A 636 -30.78 -4.61 -6.13
N VAL A 637 -30.72 -3.61 -7.00
CA VAL A 637 -30.20 -2.27 -6.71
C VAL A 637 -31.14 -1.22 -7.28
N GLN A 638 -31.57 -0.28 -6.44
CA GLN A 638 -32.42 0.84 -6.78
C GLN A 638 -31.59 2.13 -6.82
N ILE A 639 -31.65 2.85 -7.93
CA ILE A 639 -30.81 4.00 -8.27
C ILE A 639 -31.71 5.20 -8.56
N ARG A 640 -31.45 6.35 -7.93
CA ARG A 640 -31.98 7.62 -8.42
C ARG A 640 -31.00 8.21 -9.42
N LEU A 641 -31.51 8.64 -10.56
CA LEU A 641 -30.76 9.33 -11.60
C LEU A 641 -30.53 10.79 -11.21
N ARG A 642 -29.57 11.46 -11.87
CA ARG A 642 -29.30 12.89 -11.67
C ARG A 642 -30.48 13.83 -12.03
N GLY A 643 -31.47 13.32 -12.75
CA GLY A 643 -32.69 14.01 -13.16
C GLY A 643 -33.57 13.09 -14.00
N PRO A 644 -34.83 13.49 -14.31
CA PRO A 644 -35.73 12.70 -15.13
C PRO A 644 -35.25 12.63 -16.59
N ILE A 645 -35.35 11.45 -17.20
CA ILE A 645 -35.00 11.19 -18.60
C ILE A 645 -36.02 10.31 -19.30
N VAL A 646 -36.01 10.31 -20.63
CA VAL A 646 -36.48 9.18 -21.44
C VAL A 646 -35.32 8.17 -21.56
N PRO A 647 -35.42 6.96 -20.99
CA PRO A 647 -34.34 5.98 -21.02
C PRO A 647 -34.24 5.31 -22.41
N GLU A 648 -33.03 5.22 -22.96
CA GLU A 648 -32.76 4.60 -24.25
C GLU A 648 -32.03 3.25 -24.12
N ALA A 649 -31.08 3.17 -23.19
CA ALA A 649 -30.22 2.00 -23.04
C ALA A 649 -29.58 1.92 -21.64
N PHE A 650 -29.20 0.70 -21.25
CA PHE A 650 -28.51 0.38 -20.01
C PHE A 650 -27.19 -0.30 -20.33
N THR A 651 -26.09 0.10 -19.68
CA THR A 651 -24.81 -0.61 -19.80
C THR A 651 -24.46 -1.28 -18.49
N LEU A 652 -24.21 -2.58 -18.55
CA LEU A 652 -23.71 -3.38 -17.44
C LEU A 652 -22.24 -3.76 -17.69
N GLU A 653 -21.41 -3.60 -16.67
CA GLU A 653 -19.98 -3.89 -16.73
C GLU A 653 -19.54 -4.90 -15.68
N HIS A 654 -18.61 -5.77 -16.08
CA HIS A 654 -17.88 -6.67 -15.20
C HIS A 654 -16.38 -6.65 -15.53
N VAL A 655 -15.55 -7.32 -14.72
CA VAL A 655 -14.12 -7.44 -15.00
C VAL A 655 -13.85 -8.23 -16.29
N ALA A 656 -12.84 -7.79 -17.05
CA ALA A 656 -12.45 -8.38 -18.33
C ALA A 656 -11.80 -9.77 -18.19
N LYS A 657 -11.96 -10.60 -19.23
CA LYS A 657 -11.43 -11.98 -19.30
C LYS A 657 -9.88 -12.04 -19.23
N SER A 658 -9.20 -10.96 -19.56
CA SER A 658 -7.74 -10.79 -19.45
C SER A 658 -7.25 -10.40 -18.04
N VAL A 659 -8.14 -9.94 -17.15
CA VAL A 659 -7.78 -9.32 -15.86
C VAL A 659 -8.11 -10.19 -14.66
N ALA A 660 -9.17 -11.00 -14.72
CA ALA A 660 -9.60 -11.85 -13.61
C ALA A 660 -9.71 -13.33 -13.99
N TYR A 661 -9.16 -14.19 -13.13
CA TYR A 661 -9.21 -15.65 -13.24
C TYR A 661 -10.62 -16.23 -12.99
N ASP A 662 -11.38 -15.61 -12.08
CA ASP A 662 -12.77 -15.97 -11.78
C ASP A 662 -13.71 -14.81 -12.15
N ARG A 663 -14.78 -15.15 -12.87
CA ARG A 663 -15.85 -14.23 -13.32
C ARG A 663 -17.25 -14.78 -12.99
N SER A 664 -17.35 -15.85 -12.21
CA SER A 664 -18.60 -16.51 -11.79
C SER A 664 -19.52 -15.63 -10.93
N SER A 665 -18.97 -14.57 -10.33
CA SER A 665 -19.72 -13.55 -9.59
C SER A 665 -20.39 -12.51 -10.47
N ALA A 666 -20.22 -12.54 -11.80
CA ALA A 666 -20.94 -11.65 -12.69
C ALA A 666 -22.45 -11.94 -12.64
N PRO A 667 -23.33 -10.92 -12.47
CA PRO A 667 -24.77 -11.09 -12.69
C PRO A 667 -25.01 -11.64 -14.10
N LYS A 668 -26.04 -12.46 -14.25
CA LYS A 668 -26.36 -13.12 -15.52
C LYS A 668 -27.71 -12.64 -16.03
N ASP A 669 -28.81 -13.18 -15.50
CA ASP A 669 -30.15 -12.86 -15.99
C ASP A 669 -30.70 -11.65 -15.19
N CYS A 670 -30.96 -10.55 -15.91
CA CYS A 670 -31.19 -9.20 -15.35
C CYS A 670 -32.47 -8.56 -15.91
N VAL A 671 -33.21 -7.88 -15.05
CA VAL A 671 -34.44 -7.14 -15.37
C VAL A 671 -34.27 -5.69 -14.93
N VAL A 672 -34.63 -4.74 -15.78
CA VAL A 672 -34.55 -3.30 -15.47
C VAL A 672 -35.91 -2.64 -15.59
N SER A 673 -36.35 -2.04 -14.49
CA SER A 673 -37.61 -1.30 -14.38
C SER A 673 -37.34 0.15 -13.95
N GLY A 674 -38.24 1.07 -14.29
CA GLY A 674 -38.11 2.48 -13.93
C GLY A 674 -39.45 3.17 -13.69
N TRP A 675 -39.40 4.31 -13.01
CA TRP A 675 -40.56 5.16 -12.73
C TRP A 675 -40.17 6.60 -12.41
N LEU A 676 -41.18 7.47 -12.31
CA LEU A 676 -41.05 8.87 -11.89
C LEU A 676 -41.55 9.03 -10.44
N GLN A 677 -40.69 9.45 -9.52
CA GLN A 677 -41.11 9.71 -8.15
C GLN A 677 -41.78 11.09 -8.01
N GLY A 678 -43.11 11.11 -8.14
CA GLY A 678 -43.93 12.30 -7.94
C GLY A 678 -43.81 12.90 -6.53
N LYS A 679 -43.90 14.24 -6.43
CA LYS A 679 -43.84 14.97 -5.15
C LYS A 679 -45.14 14.82 -4.34
N GLY A 680 -45.17 13.82 -3.46
CA GLY A 680 -45.95 13.87 -2.23
C GLY A 680 -47.23 13.03 -2.19
N GLN A 681 -47.08 11.75 -1.85
CA GLN A 681 -47.94 11.08 -0.85
C GLN A 681 -47.23 9.83 -0.31
N GLU A 682 -47.31 9.59 1.00
CA GLU A 682 -46.91 8.32 1.61
C GLU A 682 -48.11 7.37 1.63
N SER A 683 -48.17 6.44 0.68
CA SER A 683 -49.10 5.31 0.69
C SER A 683 -48.41 4.04 0.17
N SER A 684 -48.76 2.89 0.75
CA SER A 684 -47.96 1.66 0.68
C SER A 684 -48.17 0.82 -0.59
N GLU A 685 -48.14 1.46 -1.75
CA GLU A 685 -48.47 0.87 -3.07
C GLU A 685 -47.29 1.06 -4.06
N GLU A 686 -46.05 0.85 -3.59
CA GLU A 686 -44.82 1.08 -4.39
C GLU A 686 -44.69 0.18 -5.64
N THR A 687 -45.51 -0.85 -5.80
CA THR A 687 -45.39 -1.85 -6.88
C THR A 687 -46.13 -1.46 -8.17
N GLU A 688 -47.24 -0.71 -8.10
CA GLU A 688 -48.13 -0.50 -9.26
C GLU A 688 -47.66 0.57 -10.27
N LYS A 689 -46.48 1.17 -10.07
CA LYS A 689 -45.93 2.22 -10.95
C LYS A 689 -44.57 1.90 -11.57
N MET A 690 -44.05 0.68 -11.40
CA MET A 690 -42.79 0.27 -12.02
C MET A 690 -43.00 -0.15 -13.48
N GLN A 691 -42.60 0.68 -14.44
CA GLN A 691 -42.57 0.33 -15.86
C GLN A 691 -41.38 -0.59 -16.12
N LEU A 692 -41.60 -1.76 -16.75
CA LEU A 692 -40.52 -2.59 -17.28
C LEU A 692 -39.88 -1.87 -18.48
N LEU A 693 -38.55 -1.79 -18.53
CA LEU A 693 -37.81 -1.08 -19.58
C LEU A 693 -36.99 -2.03 -20.47
N THR A 694 -36.35 -3.04 -19.89
CA THR A 694 -35.64 -4.09 -20.64
C THR A 694 -35.37 -5.32 -19.75
N GLU A 695 -35.21 -6.48 -20.38
CA GLU A 695 -34.75 -7.74 -19.77
C GLU A 695 -33.60 -8.28 -20.62
N PHE A 696 -32.50 -8.72 -20.00
CA PHE A 696 -31.32 -9.19 -20.71
C PHE A 696 -30.50 -10.20 -19.92
N THR A 697 -29.79 -11.08 -20.64
CA THR A 697 -28.74 -11.95 -20.08
C THR A 697 -27.37 -11.39 -20.42
N TYR A 698 -26.55 -11.12 -19.40
CA TYR A 698 -25.15 -10.73 -19.55
C TYR A 698 -24.25 -11.94 -19.86
N ASP A 699 -23.42 -11.83 -20.90
CA ASP A 699 -22.65 -12.94 -21.48
C ASP A 699 -21.15 -12.82 -21.15
N LEU A 700 -20.53 -13.85 -20.56
CA LEU A 700 -19.12 -13.79 -20.20
C LEU A 700 -18.15 -13.81 -21.40
N GLU A 701 -18.57 -14.32 -22.57
CA GLU A 701 -17.70 -14.45 -23.75
C GLU A 701 -17.77 -13.25 -24.70
N ARG A 702 -18.62 -12.26 -24.40
CA ARG A 702 -18.66 -10.96 -25.09
C ARG A 702 -17.74 -9.94 -24.41
N SER A 703 -17.84 -8.68 -24.87
CA SER A 703 -17.24 -7.50 -24.22
C SER A 703 -17.48 -7.48 -22.71
N ASN A 704 -16.52 -6.93 -21.95
CA ASN A 704 -16.67 -6.71 -20.51
C ASN A 704 -17.69 -5.62 -20.16
N ALA A 705 -18.00 -4.73 -21.11
CA ALA A 705 -19.08 -3.74 -21.04
C ALA A 705 -20.14 -4.07 -22.10
N GLN A 706 -21.39 -4.27 -21.69
CA GLN A 706 -22.49 -4.66 -22.59
C GLN A 706 -23.67 -3.70 -22.45
N THR A 707 -24.05 -3.10 -23.58
CA THR A 707 -25.15 -2.15 -23.68
C THR A 707 -26.39 -2.82 -24.26
N PHE A 708 -27.51 -2.68 -23.55
CA PHE A 708 -28.81 -3.25 -23.89
C PHE A 708 -29.80 -2.10 -24.09
N ASN A 709 -30.51 -2.08 -25.21
CA ASN A 709 -31.49 -1.04 -25.50
C ASN A 709 -32.81 -1.29 -24.73
N VAL A 710 -33.57 -0.21 -24.52
CA VAL A 710 -34.99 -0.26 -24.11
C VAL A 710 -35.82 -0.81 -25.25
N LEU A 711 -36.78 -1.69 -24.95
CA LEU A 711 -37.57 -2.39 -25.97
C LEU A 711 -38.50 -1.42 -26.74
N ASP A 712 -39.26 -0.61 -26.00
CA ASP A 712 -40.23 0.36 -26.55
C ASP A 712 -39.86 1.81 -26.18
N SER A 713 -38.72 2.28 -26.72
CA SER A 713 -38.16 3.62 -26.41
C SER A 713 -39.04 4.83 -26.79
N SER A 714 -40.19 4.62 -27.45
CA SER A 714 -41.22 5.63 -27.71
C SER A 714 -42.29 5.73 -26.61
N ASP A 715 -42.54 4.64 -25.87
CA ASP A 715 -43.53 4.56 -24.78
C ASP A 715 -42.87 4.45 -23.39
N SER A 716 -41.54 4.38 -23.31
CA SER A 716 -40.79 4.59 -22.08
C SER A 716 -40.97 6.04 -21.60
N GLY A 717 -41.80 6.23 -20.56
CA GLY A 717 -42.08 7.56 -20.02
C GLY A 717 -40.87 8.21 -19.35
N LEU A 718 -41.05 9.44 -18.86
CA LEU A 718 -40.03 10.09 -18.04
C LEU A 718 -39.78 9.27 -16.76
N VAL A 719 -38.52 8.92 -16.53
CA VAL A 719 -38.05 8.12 -15.39
C VAL A 719 -36.95 8.89 -14.65
N ASP A 720 -37.06 9.00 -13.32
CA ASP A 720 -35.99 9.53 -12.46
C ASP A 720 -35.40 8.49 -11.51
N THR A 721 -36.06 7.33 -11.38
CA THR A 721 -35.68 6.23 -10.50
C THR A 721 -35.70 4.92 -11.27
N VAL A 722 -34.56 4.22 -11.28
CA VAL A 722 -34.37 2.93 -11.98
C VAL A 722 -34.05 1.85 -10.95
N ARG A 723 -34.53 0.63 -11.19
CA ARG A 723 -34.21 -0.57 -10.42
C ARG A 723 -33.66 -1.64 -11.35
N LEU A 724 -32.48 -2.15 -11.02
CA LEU A 724 -31.89 -3.35 -11.60
C LEU A 724 -32.15 -4.51 -10.64
N ASP A 725 -32.92 -5.50 -11.08
CA ASP A 725 -33.05 -6.80 -10.45
C ASP A 725 -32.19 -7.81 -11.21
N PHE A 726 -31.57 -8.75 -10.50
CA PHE A 726 -30.87 -9.88 -11.11
C PHE A 726 -31.32 -11.18 -10.43
N THR A 727 -31.68 -12.17 -11.24
CA THR A 727 -32.26 -13.46 -10.77
C THR A 727 -31.20 -14.56 -10.67
N SER A 728 -30.07 -14.39 -11.36
CA SER A 728 -28.98 -15.36 -11.42
C SER A 728 -27.61 -14.70 -11.60
N ASN A 729 -26.55 -15.50 -11.40
CA ASN A 729 -25.17 -15.15 -11.72
C ASN A 729 -24.46 -16.33 -12.40
N HIS A 730 -23.21 -16.14 -12.83
CA HIS A 730 -22.42 -17.15 -13.55
C HIS A 730 -21.76 -18.22 -12.65
N GLY A 731 -22.33 -18.53 -11.48
CA GLY A 731 -21.97 -19.69 -10.65
C GLY A 731 -21.50 -19.40 -9.22
N SER A 732 -21.41 -18.14 -8.80
CA SER A 732 -21.01 -17.78 -7.43
C SER A 732 -22.17 -17.90 -6.44
N ASN A 733 -22.22 -19.00 -5.68
CA ASN A 733 -23.19 -19.20 -4.60
C ASN A 733 -23.04 -18.22 -3.41
N SER A 734 -21.94 -17.46 -3.34
CA SER A 734 -21.63 -16.59 -2.19
C SER A 734 -22.05 -15.13 -2.41
N HIS A 735 -21.81 -14.61 -3.61
CA HIS A 735 -22.05 -13.20 -3.94
C HIS A 735 -22.11 -12.94 -5.45
N THR A 736 -22.91 -11.95 -5.82
CA THR A 736 -22.89 -11.32 -7.15
C THR A 736 -22.16 -9.98 -7.03
N CYS A 737 -21.32 -9.65 -8.01
CA CYS A 737 -20.50 -8.43 -8.02
C CYS A 737 -20.80 -7.59 -9.26
N ILE A 738 -21.19 -6.34 -9.07
CA ILE A 738 -21.49 -5.40 -10.15
C ILE A 738 -20.37 -4.35 -10.19
N TYR A 739 -19.63 -4.24 -11.30
CA TYR A 739 -18.52 -3.29 -11.40
C TYR A 739 -19.02 -1.89 -11.73
N ARG A 740 -19.81 -1.75 -12.79
CA ARG A 740 -20.51 -0.52 -13.13
C ARG A 740 -21.87 -0.81 -13.74
N PHE A 741 -22.84 0.04 -13.45
CA PHE A 741 -24.13 0.07 -14.15
C PHE A 741 -24.44 1.51 -14.57
N ARG A 742 -24.57 1.73 -15.87
CA ARG A 742 -24.83 3.04 -16.48
C ARG A 742 -26.24 3.12 -17.02
N VAL A 743 -26.83 4.31 -16.95
CA VAL A 743 -28.16 4.59 -17.50
C VAL A 743 -28.04 5.67 -18.56
N HIS A 744 -28.46 5.37 -19.78
CA HIS A 744 -28.36 6.25 -20.95
C HIS A 744 -29.75 6.66 -21.44
N GLY A 745 -29.87 7.91 -21.88
CA GLY A 745 -31.12 8.45 -22.40
C GLY A 745 -31.06 9.96 -22.65
N ARG A 746 -32.22 10.55 -22.94
CA ARG A 746 -32.36 11.99 -23.23
C ARG A 746 -33.06 12.70 -22.08
N ALA A 747 -32.57 13.87 -21.71
CA ALA A 747 -33.35 14.79 -20.88
C ALA A 747 -34.53 15.34 -21.69
N PRO A 748 -35.68 15.65 -21.08
CA PRO A 748 -36.73 16.42 -21.74
C PRO A 748 -36.20 17.82 -22.07
N ASP A 749 -36.59 18.36 -23.23
CA ASP A 749 -36.18 19.69 -23.66
C ASP A 749 -36.62 20.78 -22.65
N PRO A 750 -35.76 21.77 -22.35
CA PRO A 750 -36.14 22.87 -21.48
C PRO A 750 -37.18 23.74 -22.18
N VAL A 751 -38.42 23.72 -21.67
CA VAL A 751 -39.48 24.64 -22.12
C VAL A 751 -38.95 26.07 -21.98
N PRO A 752 -38.93 26.88 -23.06
CA PRO A 752 -38.37 28.21 -23.00
C PRO A 752 -39.18 29.07 -22.03
N ILE A 753 -38.49 29.63 -21.04
CA ILE A 753 -39.07 30.59 -20.11
C ILE A 753 -39.35 31.85 -20.91
N VAL A 754 -40.62 32.15 -21.16
CA VAL A 754 -41.04 33.43 -21.73
C VAL A 754 -40.80 34.49 -20.66
N GLU A 755 -39.78 35.32 -20.86
CA GLU A 755 -39.55 36.51 -20.04
C GLU A 755 -40.70 37.50 -20.32
N THR A 756 -41.67 37.56 -19.41
CA THR A 756 -42.65 38.65 -19.39
C THR A 756 -41.96 39.92 -18.91
N GLU A 757 -41.79 40.88 -19.82
CA GLU A 757 -41.28 42.22 -19.53
C GLU A 757 -42.11 42.92 -18.43
N LEU A 758 -41.43 43.70 -17.58
CA LEU A 758 -41.99 44.49 -16.47
C LEU A 758 -41.20 45.79 -16.27
#